data_AF-A0A830FHW2-F1
#
_entry.id   AF-A0A830FHW2-F1
#
_cell.length_a   1.000
_cell.length_b   1.000
_cell.length_c   1.000
_cell.angle_alpha   90.00
_cell.angle_beta   90.00
_cell.angle_gamma   90.00
#
_symmetry.space_group_name_H-M   'P 1'
#
loop_
_entity.id
_entity.type
_entity.pdbx_description
1 polymer ?
#
loop_
_entity_poly.entity_id
_entity_poly.type
_entity_poly.pdbx_seq_one_letter_code
_entity_poly.pdbx_strand_id
1 'polypeptide(L)'
;MTTSSSTGPKPSWTIDYDETLHTHNPSVTVGGSTASYSGVLGPGETATRTLSGLSAGSNTLDWGLGSGAPYDADVSATEITQTENPSLSVDGTTVASYNGILAPGENVTRSFSGLSTGSHSVSTSASGGVDYVASWTEHTVTDSPSVDVDGDGVGDVSYSGTLSDGETITKSVPELSRSSTTADVSASSGSTVALNVSYTEVTDTPSGTVEVNGHNASFTTLSDGQTQSLSVDPAWLSTGTNRVNVSLDTSTLSADAPSPAVGFDYSHSAIDDQVVQYTGQQWSESYNVTKTFGTAQQSANLTIPFAGDVVGMRRLQSRSDGNSYSSMSSSSSYELHNTTLQVDLGDVQENETVNVVANGSKVRVNNGSIQVLHPSPVGQQLHTEFRVESRSPGFYIDVSGTPRGGYLHQFSAESWKNPAEYSRFASAGSSQKLYLPNAPAGATANVSTTNVMVDPEREVDVQVVEGGSTPILNVTQGPSGPGKVTYTLTNAESGTDYWLYSRAKQLIRDQATAASTVALHASNGPDLLEIKPAPENSSGPSSTGGSTLGSGVTGPISDGGGPLSSPVFVIGVGFLALALVYVALRQTHAKRRTVWLGTGGAAVVYVAVVAIMVAPGALLQPIGQNIGKIAPIVALALVAGGLYFVYQKWVKGSGPRPIVVRGGK
;
A
#
# COMPACT_ATOMS: atom_id res chain seq x y z
N MET A 1 105.82 -72.46 -111.82
CA MET A 1 106.66 -72.86 -112.97
C MET A 1 107.80 -73.74 -112.45
N THR A 2 107.80 -75.03 -112.79
CA THR A 2 108.98 -75.89 -112.79
C THR A 2 109.18 -76.28 -114.24
N THR A 3 110.34 -75.92 -114.81
CA THR A 3 110.79 -76.32 -116.15
C THR A 3 112.12 -77.05 -116.00
N SER A 4 112.17 -78.24 -116.61
CA SER A 4 113.34 -79.05 -116.97
C SER A 4 113.07 -79.50 -118.42
N SER A 5 113.84 -79.24 -119.50
CA SER A 5 115.29 -79.23 -119.82
C SER A 5 115.86 -80.61 -120.23
N SER A 6 116.08 -80.81 -121.53
CA SER A 6 117.02 -81.80 -122.09
C SER A 6 117.59 -81.32 -123.44
N THR A 7 118.32 -80.21 -123.55
CA THR A 7 119.61 -79.98 -122.89
C THR A 7 120.09 -78.56 -123.21
N GLY A 8 120.52 -77.79 -122.20
CA GLY A 8 121.19 -76.49 -122.40
C GLY A 8 120.72 -75.40 -121.44
N PRO A 9 121.57 -74.41 -121.11
CA PRO A 9 121.60 -73.72 -119.81
C PRO A 9 120.38 -72.81 -119.52
N LYS A 10 120.07 -72.71 -118.21
CA LYS A 10 118.97 -71.93 -117.61
C LYS A 10 119.20 -70.41 -117.62
N PRO A 11 118.16 -69.61 -117.88
CA PRO A 11 118.14 -68.18 -117.53
C PRO A 11 117.34 -67.83 -116.24
N SER A 12 117.80 -66.72 -115.63
CA SER A 12 117.19 -65.77 -114.65
C SER A 12 115.74 -65.33 -114.99
N TRP A 13 114.82 -64.88 -114.11
CA TRP A 13 114.74 -63.53 -113.49
C TRP A 13 113.54 -63.35 -112.52
N THR A 14 113.49 -62.14 -111.93
CA THR A 14 112.74 -61.59 -110.78
C THR A 14 111.34 -61.03 -111.09
N ILE A 15 110.42 -61.08 -110.13
CA ILE A 15 109.08 -60.45 -110.15
C ILE A 15 108.98 -59.44 -109.00
N ASP A 16 108.58 -58.20 -109.31
CA ASP A 16 108.13 -57.19 -108.33
C ASP A 16 106.59 -57.21 -108.24
N TYR A 17 106.06 -57.06 -107.03
CA TYR A 17 104.63 -57.11 -106.74
C TYR A 17 104.26 -56.06 -105.68
N ASP A 18 103.27 -55.20 -106.00
CA ASP A 18 102.62 -54.30 -105.07
C ASP A 18 101.24 -54.86 -104.69
N GLU A 19 101.07 -55.22 -103.43
CA GLU A 19 99.80 -55.73 -102.91
C GLU A 19 98.90 -54.58 -102.47
N THR A 20 97.68 -54.52 -103.02
CA THR A 20 96.62 -53.65 -102.48
C THR A 20 95.45 -54.50 -102.04
N LEU A 21 95.24 -54.55 -100.73
CA LEU A 21 94.15 -55.31 -100.12
C LEU A 21 92.89 -54.46 -100.07
N HIS A 22 91.77 -55.04 -100.49
CA HIS A 22 90.45 -54.43 -100.43
C HIS A 22 89.54 -55.28 -99.54
N THR A 23 88.51 -54.66 -98.96
CA THR A 23 87.49 -55.39 -98.18
C THR A 23 86.27 -55.64 -99.03
N HIS A 24 85.88 -56.90 -99.21
CA HIS A 24 84.70 -57.29 -99.97
C HIS A 24 83.55 -57.64 -99.03
N ASN A 25 82.40 -57.01 -99.30
CA ASN A 25 81.12 -57.27 -98.66
C ASN A 25 81.14 -57.29 -97.13
N PRO A 26 81.65 -56.25 -96.45
CA PRO A 26 81.66 -56.22 -95.00
C PRO A 26 80.24 -56.15 -94.44
N SER A 27 80.02 -56.82 -93.31
CA SER A 27 78.76 -56.75 -92.57
C SER A 27 78.98 -56.70 -91.06
N VAL A 28 77.99 -56.16 -90.36
CA VAL A 28 77.93 -56.18 -88.91
C VAL A 28 76.54 -56.60 -88.47
N THR A 29 76.48 -57.58 -87.59
CA THR A 29 75.25 -57.98 -86.92
C THR A 29 75.27 -57.48 -85.50
N VAL A 30 74.28 -56.66 -85.13
CA VAL A 30 74.12 -56.14 -83.78
C VAL A 30 72.78 -56.64 -83.25
N GLY A 31 72.80 -57.40 -82.15
CA GLY A 31 71.57 -57.89 -81.51
C GLY A 31 70.68 -58.75 -82.41
N GLY A 32 71.28 -59.47 -83.38
CA GLY A 32 70.55 -60.29 -84.36
C GLY A 32 70.13 -59.56 -85.65
N SER A 33 70.30 -58.25 -85.74
CA SER A 33 70.03 -57.45 -86.93
C SER A 33 71.32 -57.14 -87.70
N THR A 34 71.40 -57.54 -88.97
CA THR A 34 72.60 -57.39 -89.81
C THR A 34 72.53 -56.18 -90.73
N ALA A 35 73.51 -55.29 -90.65
CA ALA A 35 73.81 -54.29 -91.66
C ALA A 35 74.96 -54.81 -92.54
N SER A 36 74.70 -55.00 -93.83
CA SER A 36 75.71 -55.41 -94.81
C SER A 36 75.92 -54.34 -95.88
N TYR A 37 77.17 -54.13 -96.28
CA TYR A 37 77.53 -53.41 -97.49
C TYR A 37 77.82 -54.43 -98.59
N SER A 38 77.19 -54.28 -99.76
CA SER A 38 77.48 -55.13 -100.92
C SER A 38 78.34 -54.34 -101.90
N GLY A 39 79.59 -54.77 -102.08
CA GLY A 39 80.60 -54.06 -102.86
C GLY A 39 82.02 -54.23 -102.31
N VAL A 40 82.95 -53.48 -102.89
CA VAL A 40 84.36 -53.43 -102.50
C VAL A 40 84.62 -52.09 -101.84
N LEU A 41 85.22 -52.09 -100.64
CA LEU A 41 85.75 -50.88 -100.03
C LEU A 41 87.26 -50.85 -100.22
N GLY A 42 87.74 -49.79 -100.89
CA GLY A 42 89.16 -49.51 -101.01
C GLY A 42 89.75 -48.87 -99.76
N PRO A 43 91.09 -48.74 -99.68
CA PRO A 43 91.76 -48.09 -98.56
C PRO A 43 91.23 -46.66 -98.33
N GLY A 44 90.71 -46.40 -97.13
CA GLY A 44 90.19 -45.08 -96.71
C GLY A 44 88.71 -44.81 -97.04
N GLU A 45 88.01 -45.71 -97.72
CA GLU A 45 86.58 -45.58 -97.96
C GLU A 45 85.74 -46.08 -96.78
N THR A 46 84.68 -45.34 -96.42
CA THR A 46 83.76 -45.71 -95.34
C THR A 46 82.33 -45.83 -95.85
N ALA A 47 81.59 -46.82 -95.36
CA ALA A 47 80.16 -46.97 -95.60
C ALA A 47 79.40 -46.95 -94.27
N THR A 48 78.42 -46.05 -94.15
CA THR A 48 77.56 -45.95 -92.96
C THR A 48 76.21 -46.63 -93.21
N ARG A 49 75.71 -47.37 -92.22
CA ARG A 49 74.39 -47.99 -92.23
C ARG A 49 73.73 -47.79 -90.86
N THR A 50 72.45 -47.42 -90.88
CA THR A 50 71.64 -47.28 -89.66
C THR A 50 70.86 -48.55 -89.43
N LEU A 51 70.92 -49.08 -88.21
CA LEU A 51 70.08 -50.18 -87.73
C LEU A 51 69.01 -49.61 -86.80
N SER A 52 67.79 -50.11 -86.91
CA SER A 52 66.68 -49.79 -86.02
C SER A 52 66.10 -51.07 -85.41
N GLY A 53 65.37 -50.94 -84.29
CA GLY A 53 64.72 -52.08 -83.63
C GLY A 53 65.63 -52.96 -82.79
N LEU A 54 66.75 -52.42 -82.29
CA LEU A 54 67.59 -53.11 -81.32
C LEU A 54 66.86 -53.24 -79.98
N SER A 55 67.02 -54.39 -79.32
CA SER A 55 66.51 -54.60 -77.97
C SER A 55 67.27 -53.72 -76.98
N ALA A 56 66.59 -53.19 -75.96
CA ALA A 56 67.25 -52.50 -74.85
C ALA A 56 68.18 -53.47 -74.09
N GLY A 57 69.34 -52.98 -73.64
CA GLY A 57 70.35 -53.75 -72.90
C GLY A 57 71.59 -54.14 -73.73
N SER A 58 72.31 -55.16 -73.27
CA SER A 58 73.56 -55.62 -73.91
C SER A 58 73.27 -56.32 -75.24
N ASN A 59 73.74 -55.74 -76.33
CA ASN A 59 73.70 -56.35 -77.66
C ASN A 59 75.09 -56.87 -78.04
N THR A 60 75.16 -58.07 -78.59
CA THR A 60 76.41 -58.62 -79.15
C THR A 60 76.65 -58.07 -80.54
N LEU A 61 77.89 -57.65 -80.81
CA LEU A 61 78.34 -57.25 -82.14
C LEU A 61 79.15 -58.39 -82.76
N ASP A 62 78.73 -58.81 -83.95
CA ASP A 62 79.43 -59.81 -84.75
C ASP A 62 79.77 -59.25 -86.13
N TRP A 63 81.05 -59.27 -86.49
CA TRP A 63 81.56 -58.67 -87.72
C TRP A 63 81.80 -59.74 -88.78
N GLY A 64 81.07 -59.64 -89.89
CA GLY A 64 81.22 -60.52 -91.04
C GLY A 64 82.23 -59.97 -92.04
N LEU A 65 83.41 -60.60 -92.10
CA LEU A 65 84.37 -60.36 -93.17
C LEU A 65 84.00 -61.29 -94.35
N GLY A 66 83.43 -60.76 -95.43
CA GLY A 66 83.17 -61.56 -96.63
C GLY A 66 84.45 -62.18 -97.18
N SER A 67 85.44 -61.34 -97.51
CA SER A 67 86.85 -61.66 -97.76
C SER A 67 87.67 -60.38 -97.98
N GLY A 68 88.95 -60.34 -97.61
CA GLY A 68 89.81 -59.14 -97.83
C GLY A 68 90.60 -58.68 -96.59
N ALA A 69 91.16 -57.46 -96.66
CA ALA A 69 91.83 -56.83 -95.51
C ALA A 69 90.85 -56.55 -94.36
N PRO A 70 91.33 -56.47 -93.10
CA PRO A 70 90.52 -55.99 -91.99
C PRO A 70 90.10 -54.52 -92.20
N TYR A 71 88.91 -54.16 -91.69
CA TYR A 71 88.40 -52.79 -91.68
C TYR A 71 88.06 -52.34 -90.26
N ASP A 72 88.10 -51.03 -90.02
CA ASP A 72 87.66 -50.40 -88.77
C ASP A 72 86.18 -50.07 -88.82
N ALA A 73 85.50 -50.20 -87.68
CA ALA A 73 84.10 -49.86 -87.57
C ALA A 73 83.78 -49.17 -86.24
N ASP A 74 82.91 -48.16 -86.31
CA ASP A 74 82.45 -47.35 -85.18
C ASP A 74 80.93 -47.53 -85.02
N VAL A 75 80.48 -47.65 -83.77
CA VAL A 75 79.07 -47.80 -83.42
C VAL A 75 78.72 -46.84 -82.28
N SER A 76 77.70 -46.01 -82.49
CA SER A 76 77.12 -45.12 -81.47
C SER A 76 75.62 -45.36 -81.31
N ALA A 77 75.10 -45.18 -80.09
CA ALA A 77 73.69 -45.34 -79.76
C ALA A 77 73.22 -44.24 -78.79
N THR A 78 71.94 -43.91 -78.84
CA THR A 78 71.27 -43.04 -77.86
C THR A 78 70.09 -43.81 -77.27
N GLU A 79 70.11 -44.04 -75.96
CA GLU A 79 69.01 -44.70 -75.25
C GLU A 79 67.91 -43.67 -74.91
N ILE A 80 66.65 -44.06 -75.09
CA ILE A 80 65.49 -43.25 -74.72
C ILE A 80 64.69 -44.05 -73.68
N THR A 81 64.53 -43.52 -72.46
CA THR A 81 63.70 -44.10 -71.40
C THR A 81 62.44 -43.26 -71.21
N GLN A 82 61.28 -43.78 -71.61
CA GLN A 82 59.97 -43.15 -71.41
C GLN A 82 59.10 -44.06 -70.54
N THR A 83 58.15 -43.47 -69.81
CA THR A 83 57.23 -44.23 -68.94
C THR A 83 55.96 -44.53 -69.70
N GLU A 84 55.70 -45.81 -69.98
CA GLU A 84 54.50 -46.20 -70.72
C GLU A 84 53.41 -46.75 -69.79
N ASN A 85 52.18 -46.38 -70.12
CA ASN A 85 50.95 -46.87 -69.52
C ASN A 85 50.93 -46.88 -67.98
N PRO A 86 51.31 -45.79 -67.29
CA PRO A 86 51.33 -45.78 -65.85
C PRO A 86 49.92 -45.91 -65.28
N SER A 87 49.80 -46.70 -64.22
CA SER A 87 48.59 -46.82 -63.41
C SER A 87 48.90 -46.67 -61.93
N LEU A 88 47.94 -46.13 -61.19
CA LEU A 88 47.95 -45.97 -59.74
C LEU A 88 46.82 -46.81 -59.17
N SER A 89 47.17 -47.70 -58.24
CA SER A 89 46.23 -48.51 -57.48
C SER A 89 46.26 -48.13 -56.02
N VAL A 90 45.07 -48.09 -55.40
CA VAL A 90 44.89 -47.95 -53.96
C VAL A 90 44.21 -49.21 -53.45
N ASP A 91 44.81 -49.86 -52.45
CA ASP A 91 44.40 -51.16 -51.90
C ASP A 91 44.16 -52.23 -52.97
N GLY A 92 45.08 -52.27 -53.94
CA GLY A 92 45.05 -53.25 -55.03
C GLY A 92 44.05 -52.93 -56.15
N THR A 93 43.23 -51.88 -56.03
CA THR A 93 42.30 -51.45 -57.08
C THR A 93 42.88 -50.30 -57.88
N THR A 94 42.98 -50.42 -59.21
CA THR A 94 43.44 -49.34 -60.07
C THR A 94 42.43 -48.19 -60.08
N VAL A 95 42.80 -47.07 -59.46
CA VAL A 95 41.94 -45.87 -59.34
C VAL A 95 42.25 -44.83 -60.41
N ALA A 96 43.43 -44.89 -61.02
CA ALA A 96 43.82 -44.01 -62.10
C ALA A 96 44.74 -44.73 -63.09
N SER A 97 44.54 -44.50 -64.38
CA SER A 97 45.46 -44.95 -65.43
C SER A 97 45.64 -43.87 -66.51
N TYR A 98 46.77 -43.95 -67.18
CA TYR A 98 47.06 -43.23 -68.41
C TYR A 98 47.46 -44.24 -69.47
N ASN A 99 46.79 -44.23 -70.63
CA ASN A 99 47.11 -45.10 -71.75
C ASN A 99 47.89 -44.28 -72.78
N GLY A 100 49.21 -44.45 -72.81
CA GLY A 100 50.12 -43.62 -73.59
C GLY A 100 51.53 -43.56 -72.99
N ILE A 101 52.36 -42.73 -73.58
CA ILE A 101 53.75 -42.49 -73.21
C ILE A 101 53.83 -41.16 -72.47
N LEU A 102 54.48 -41.13 -71.30
CA LEU A 102 54.86 -39.90 -70.60
C LEU A 102 56.34 -39.62 -70.79
N ALA A 103 56.65 -38.45 -71.34
CA ALA A 103 58.03 -37.98 -71.44
C ALA A 103 58.55 -37.48 -70.09
N PRO A 104 59.89 -37.42 -69.88
CA PRO A 104 60.47 -36.90 -68.64
C PRO A 104 59.95 -35.49 -68.31
N GLY A 105 59.36 -35.34 -67.11
CA GLY A 105 58.80 -34.08 -66.61
C GLY A 105 57.33 -33.81 -66.95
N GLU A 106 56.67 -34.68 -67.72
CA GLU A 106 55.23 -34.58 -67.97
C GLU A 106 54.39 -35.14 -66.82
N ASN A 107 53.31 -34.44 -66.49
CA ASN A 107 52.42 -34.80 -65.39
C ASN A 107 50.99 -35.01 -65.91
N VAL A 108 50.31 -36.01 -65.36
CA VAL A 108 48.90 -36.28 -65.61
C VAL A 108 48.15 -36.35 -64.29
N THR A 109 47.10 -35.53 -64.15
CA THR A 109 46.24 -35.52 -62.96
C THR A 109 44.96 -36.30 -63.20
N ARG A 110 44.55 -37.09 -62.21
CA ARG A 110 43.30 -37.86 -62.20
C ARG A 110 42.65 -37.70 -60.82
N SER A 111 41.34 -37.54 -60.82
CA SER A 111 40.52 -37.50 -59.60
C SER A 111 39.72 -38.78 -59.49
N PHE A 112 39.63 -39.32 -58.28
CA PHE A 112 38.78 -40.46 -57.96
C PHE A 112 38.14 -40.22 -56.59
N SER A 113 37.07 -40.96 -56.29
CA SER A 113 36.32 -40.87 -55.03
C SER A 113 36.07 -42.28 -54.47
N GLY A 114 35.61 -42.35 -53.22
CA GLY A 114 35.22 -43.61 -52.58
C GLY A 114 36.32 -44.29 -51.75
N LEU A 115 37.32 -43.54 -51.29
CA LEU A 115 38.20 -44.02 -50.23
C LEU A 115 37.44 -44.03 -48.90
N SER A 116 37.58 -45.12 -48.14
CA SER A 116 37.17 -45.14 -46.74
C SER A 116 38.12 -44.28 -45.91
N THR A 117 37.80 -44.04 -44.65
CA THR A 117 38.75 -43.43 -43.71
C THR A 117 39.82 -44.45 -43.33
N GLY A 118 41.02 -43.95 -42.97
CA GLY A 118 42.12 -44.78 -42.45
C GLY A 118 43.36 -44.83 -43.34
N SER A 119 44.17 -45.89 -43.14
CA SER A 119 45.42 -46.10 -43.87
C SER A 119 45.18 -46.92 -45.13
N HIS A 120 45.68 -46.42 -46.25
CA HIS A 120 45.58 -47.07 -47.54
C HIS A 120 46.98 -47.39 -48.10
N SER A 121 47.07 -48.51 -48.78
CA SER A 121 48.27 -48.90 -49.52
C SER A 121 48.20 -48.31 -50.93
N VAL A 122 49.25 -47.60 -51.34
CA VAL A 122 49.36 -47.02 -52.69
C VAL A 122 50.46 -47.73 -53.45
N SER A 123 50.13 -48.18 -54.67
CA SER A 123 51.10 -48.84 -55.56
C SER A 123 50.96 -48.31 -56.98
N THR A 124 52.06 -48.20 -57.69
CA THR A 124 52.12 -47.80 -59.10
C THR A 124 52.57 -48.96 -59.97
N SER A 125 52.04 -49.06 -61.19
CA SER A 125 52.54 -49.97 -62.22
C SER A 125 52.87 -49.19 -63.49
N ALA A 126 54.10 -49.26 -63.98
CA ALA A 126 54.48 -48.67 -65.27
C ALA A 126 55.69 -49.39 -65.85
N SER A 127 55.86 -49.35 -67.17
CA SER A 127 57.13 -49.67 -67.84
C SER A 127 58.02 -48.42 -67.82
N GLY A 128 58.61 -48.14 -66.64
CA GLY A 128 59.43 -46.95 -66.36
C GLY A 128 59.28 -46.49 -64.91
N GLY A 129 60.11 -45.54 -64.48
CA GLY A 129 59.93 -44.87 -63.18
C GLY A 129 58.76 -43.90 -63.22
N VAL A 130 57.96 -43.83 -62.16
CA VAL A 130 56.89 -42.83 -62.03
C VAL A 130 56.87 -42.25 -60.62
N ASP A 131 56.78 -40.92 -60.54
CA ASP A 131 56.54 -40.19 -59.29
C ASP A 131 55.04 -39.88 -59.19
N TYR A 132 54.53 -39.80 -57.95
CA TYR A 132 53.13 -39.43 -57.72
C TYR A 132 52.97 -38.50 -56.51
N VAL A 133 51.92 -37.69 -56.56
CA VAL A 133 51.45 -36.84 -55.45
C VAL A 133 49.96 -37.09 -55.29
N ALA A 134 49.53 -37.39 -54.06
CA ALA A 134 48.13 -37.57 -53.71
C ALA A 134 47.70 -36.53 -52.66
N SER A 135 46.51 -35.97 -52.83
CA SER A 135 45.85 -35.12 -51.85
C SER A 135 44.37 -35.49 -51.76
N TRP A 136 43.81 -35.43 -50.55
CA TRP A 136 42.40 -35.69 -50.32
C TRP A 136 41.87 -34.79 -49.19
N THR A 137 40.55 -34.59 -49.19
CA THR A 137 39.82 -33.94 -48.10
C THR A 137 38.96 -34.99 -47.42
N GLU A 138 39.20 -35.21 -46.12
CA GLU A 138 38.36 -36.08 -45.31
C GLU A 138 37.10 -35.33 -44.85
N HIS A 139 35.96 -36.00 -44.89
CA HIS A 139 34.70 -35.50 -44.32
C HIS A 139 34.21 -36.49 -43.27
N THR A 140 34.11 -36.05 -42.03
CA THR A 140 33.52 -36.82 -40.93
C THR A 140 32.09 -36.35 -40.68
N VAL A 141 31.16 -37.29 -40.54
CA VAL A 141 29.77 -37.03 -40.14
C VAL A 141 29.51 -37.68 -38.79
N THR A 142 28.50 -37.18 -38.06
CA THR A 142 27.96 -37.93 -36.93
C THR A 142 26.84 -38.80 -37.44
N ASP A 143 26.99 -40.12 -37.34
CA ASP A 143 25.92 -41.05 -37.65
C ASP A 143 25.05 -41.33 -36.42
N SER A 144 23.75 -41.21 -36.65
CA SER A 144 22.65 -41.63 -35.79
C SER A 144 22.83 -41.33 -34.29
N PRO A 145 22.97 -40.04 -33.90
CA PRO A 145 23.14 -39.69 -32.50
C PRO A 145 21.88 -39.92 -31.67
N SER A 146 22.08 -40.27 -30.41
CA SER A 146 21.06 -40.33 -29.38
C SER A 146 21.53 -39.69 -28.08
N VAL A 147 20.58 -39.24 -27.27
CA VAL A 147 20.81 -38.67 -25.95
C VAL A 147 19.92 -39.43 -24.96
N ASP A 148 20.54 -39.93 -23.90
CA ASP A 148 19.91 -40.52 -22.71
C ASP A 148 20.02 -39.49 -21.58
N VAL A 149 18.89 -39.03 -21.07
CA VAL A 149 18.80 -37.97 -20.07
C VAL A 149 18.27 -38.46 -18.72
N ASP A 150 17.91 -39.74 -18.58
CA ASP A 150 17.53 -40.33 -17.30
C ASP A 150 18.52 -41.40 -16.79
N GLY A 151 19.50 -41.77 -17.61
CA GLY A 151 20.59 -42.68 -17.28
C GLY A 151 20.16 -44.14 -17.22
N ASP A 152 19.03 -44.52 -17.83
CA ASP A 152 18.56 -45.90 -17.88
C ASP A 152 19.30 -46.76 -18.93
N GLY A 153 20.15 -46.14 -19.76
CA GLY A 153 20.92 -46.77 -20.82
C GLY A 153 20.19 -46.83 -22.17
N VAL A 154 19.02 -46.22 -22.29
CA VAL A 154 18.20 -46.12 -23.49
C VAL A 154 18.10 -44.65 -23.90
N GLY A 155 18.38 -44.33 -25.17
CA GLY A 155 18.28 -42.95 -25.64
C GLY A 155 16.84 -42.44 -25.68
N ASP A 156 16.51 -41.44 -24.86
CA ASP A 156 15.22 -40.74 -24.83
C ASP A 156 14.90 -40.01 -26.14
N VAL A 157 15.93 -39.45 -26.77
CA VAL A 157 15.83 -38.81 -28.07
C VAL A 157 16.91 -39.34 -28.99
N SER A 158 16.52 -39.63 -30.23
CA SER A 158 17.44 -40.08 -31.28
C SER A 158 17.14 -39.42 -32.61
N TYR A 159 18.17 -39.35 -33.45
CA TYR A 159 18.07 -38.98 -34.85
C TYR A 159 18.59 -40.15 -35.68
N SER A 160 17.79 -40.64 -36.63
CA SER A 160 18.22 -41.70 -37.56
C SER A 160 18.70 -41.05 -38.86
N GLY A 161 20.01 -40.94 -39.03
CA GLY A 161 20.64 -40.27 -40.16
C GLY A 161 21.99 -39.65 -39.81
N THR A 162 22.60 -38.97 -40.76
CA THR A 162 23.91 -38.31 -40.58
C THR A 162 23.74 -36.82 -40.36
N LEU A 163 24.43 -36.26 -39.36
CA LEU A 163 24.60 -34.82 -39.20
C LEU A 163 25.96 -34.39 -39.76
N SER A 164 25.94 -33.42 -40.67
CA SER A 164 27.14 -32.80 -41.23
C SER A 164 27.75 -31.78 -40.27
N ASP A 165 28.97 -31.31 -40.54
CA ASP A 165 29.61 -30.26 -39.73
C ASP A 165 28.74 -28.98 -39.68
N GLY A 166 28.51 -28.48 -38.46
CA GLY A 166 27.65 -27.32 -38.19
C GLY A 166 26.13 -27.56 -38.31
N GLU A 167 25.68 -28.75 -38.69
CA GLU A 167 24.25 -29.08 -38.76
C GLU A 167 23.66 -29.31 -37.36
N THR A 168 22.48 -28.74 -37.10
CA THR A 168 21.79 -28.90 -35.81
C THR A 168 20.39 -29.44 -35.99
N ILE A 169 20.00 -30.37 -35.11
CA ILE A 169 18.63 -30.83 -34.97
C ILE A 169 18.12 -30.57 -33.54
N THR A 170 16.87 -30.14 -33.42
CA THR A 170 16.20 -29.96 -32.12
C THR A 170 15.15 -31.03 -31.93
N LYS A 171 15.21 -31.71 -30.79
CA LYS A 171 14.25 -32.71 -30.34
C LYS A 171 13.78 -32.34 -28.93
N SER A 172 12.50 -32.59 -28.65
CA SER A 172 11.97 -32.50 -27.29
C SER A 172 12.07 -33.87 -26.65
N VAL A 173 12.61 -33.89 -25.43
CA VAL A 173 12.53 -35.07 -24.57
C VAL A 173 11.11 -35.13 -23.97
N PRO A 174 10.49 -36.32 -23.87
CA PRO A 174 9.29 -36.50 -23.03
C PRO A 174 9.57 -36.16 -21.55
N GLU A 175 8.54 -36.22 -20.69
CA GLU A 175 8.63 -35.80 -19.29
C GLU A 175 9.89 -36.34 -18.59
N LEU A 176 10.75 -35.43 -18.15
CA LEU A 176 11.94 -35.74 -17.36
C LEU A 176 11.55 -35.99 -15.90
N SER A 177 12.10 -37.05 -15.32
CA SER A 177 12.04 -37.23 -13.87
C SER A 177 12.83 -36.12 -13.17
N ARG A 178 12.38 -35.72 -11.97
CA ARG A 178 13.13 -34.77 -11.11
C ARG A 178 14.45 -35.34 -10.58
N SER A 179 14.66 -36.65 -10.71
CA SER A 179 15.92 -37.30 -10.33
C SER A 179 16.96 -37.32 -11.45
N SER A 180 16.61 -36.91 -12.67
CA SER A 180 17.50 -36.90 -13.83
C SER A 180 18.59 -35.84 -13.63
N THR A 181 19.85 -36.27 -13.60
CA THR A 181 21.02 -35.40 -13.34
C THR A 181 22.13 -35.55 -14.38
N THR A 182 21.94 -36.42 -15.36
CA THR A 182 22.92 -36.76 -16.39
C THR A 182 22.32 -36.58 -17.78
N ALA A 183 23.17 -36.34 -18.77
CA ALA A 183 22.79 -36.34 -20.18
C ALA A 183 23.94 -37.00 -20.95
N ASP A 184 23.76 -38.27 -21.26
CA ASP A 184 24.75 -39.11 -21.93
C ASP A 184 24.47 -39.13 -23.43
N VAL A 185 25.49 -38.77 -24.21
CA VAL A 185 25.39 -38.69 -25.67
C VAL A 185 26.11 -39.88 -26.27
N SER A 186 25.43 -40.59 -27.18
CA SER A 186 26.01 -41.69 -27.95
C SER A 186 25.80 -41.50 -29.45
N ALA A 187 26.77 -41.92 -30.25
CA ALA A 187 26.72 -41.93 -31.71
C ALA A 187 27.31 -43.24 -32.25
N SER A 188 26.77 -43.76 -33.35
CA SER A 188 27.16 -45.06 -33.92
C SER A 188 28.59 -45.06 -34.49
N SER A 189 29.13 -43.90 -34.86
CA SER A 189 30.43 -43.76 -35.54
C SER A 189 31.58 -43.29 -34.65
N GLY A 190 31.41 -43.17 -33.33
CA GLY A 190 32.43 -42.61 -32.44
C GLY A 190 32.71 -41.12 -32.64
N SER A 191 31.90 -40.44 -33.46
CA SER A 191 31.91 -39.00 -33.67
C SER A 191 31.35 -38.26 -32.45
N THR A 192 31.85 -37.05 -32.17
CA THR A 192 31.37 -36.21 -31.06
C THR A 192 30.26 -35.27 -31.53
N VAL A 193 29.19 -35.14 -30.73
CA VAL A 193 28.11 -34.17 -30.95
C VAL A 193 28.14 -33.12 -29.85
N ALA A 194 27.94 -31.85 -30.22
CA ALA A 194 27.71 -30.79 -29.26
C ALA A 194 26.23 -30.77 -28.83
N LEU A 195 25.99 -30.81 -27.53
CA LEU A 195 24.63 -30.78 -26.96
C LEU A 195 24.34 -29.40 -26.36
N ASN A 196 23.16 -28.86 -26.67
CA ASN A 196 22.60 -27.70 -25.98
C ASN A 196 21.26 -28.10 -25.37
N VAL A 197 21.16 -28.02 -24.04
CA VAL A 197 19.98 -28.46 -23.27
C VAL A 197 19.29 -27.24 -22.69
N SER A 198 17.99 -27.10 -22.97
CA SER A 198 17.11 -26.16 -22.29
C SER A 198 16.01 -26.94 -21.57
N TYR A 199 15.83 -26.67 -20.27
CA TYR A 199 14.79 -27.30 -19.47
C TYR A 199 14.07 -26.25 -18.62
N THR A 200 12.84 -26.58 -18.21
CA THR A 200 12.08 -25.81 -17.22
C THR A 200 12.07 -26.60 -15.94
N GLU A 201 12.70 -26.08 -14.89
CA GLU A 201 12.61 -26.66 -13.56
C GLU A 201 11.19 -26.46 -13.01
N VAL A 202 10.61 -27.52 -12.43
CA VAL A 202 9.32 -27.47 -11.74
C VAL A 202 9.52 -27.90 -10.30
N THR A 203 9.10 -27.07 -9.35
CA THR A 203 9.16 -27.36 -7.92
C THR A 203 7.75 -27.63 -7.37
N ASP A 204 7.66 -28.55 -6.42
CA ASP A 204 6.44 -28.73 -5.62
C ASP A 204 6.70 -28.27 -4.18
N THR A 205 5.66 -27.78 -3.53
CA THR A 205 5.67 -27.62 -2.08
C THR A 205 5.39 -28.99 -1.44
N PRO A 206 6.29 -29.51 -0.57
CA PRO A 206 6.06 -30.80 0.07
C PRO A 206 4.83 -30.76 0.98
N SER A 207 4.28 -31.94 1.30
CA SER A 207 3.20 -32.08 2.27
C SER A 207 3.54 -31.44 3.62
N GLY A 208 2.54 -31.06 4.39
CA GLY A 208 2.76 -30.42 5.68
C GLY A 208 1.57 -30.49 6.61
N THR A 209 1.71 -29.84 7.75
CA THR A 209 0.70 -29.76 8.80
C THR A 209 0.45 -28.32 9.22
N VAL A 210 -0.83 -27.98 9.39
CA VAL A 210 -1.30 -26.77 10.05
C VAL A 210 -1.76 -27.16 11.46
N GLU A 211 -1.05 -26.66 12.47
CA GLU A 211 -1.40 -26.78 13.88
C GLU A 211 -2.23 -25.56 14.31
N VAL A 212 -3.41 -25.78 14.87
CA VAL A 212 -4.24 -24.74 15.52
C VAL A 212 -4.42 -25.13 16.98
N ASN A 213 -3.83 -24.36 17.89
CA ASN A 213 -3.86 -24.60 19.35
C ASN A 213 -3.52 -26.05 19.76
N GLY A 214 -2.53 -26.67 19.11
CA GLY A 214 -2.10 -28.05 19.38
C GLY A 214 -2.84 -29.14 18.61
N HIS A 215 -3.85 -28.80 17.81
CA HIS A 215 -4.56 -29.74 16.93
C HIS A 215 -4.06 -29.63 15.49
N ASN A 216 -3.84 -30.78 14.83
CA ASN A 216 -3.19 -30.82 13.52
C ASN A 216 -4.17 -31.17 12.39
N ALA A 217 -4.12 -30.41 11.30
CA ALA A 217 -4.67 -30.77 10.01
C ALA A 217 -3.53 -30.91 8.99
N SER A 218 -3.56 -31.96 8.16
CA SER A 218 -2.49 -32.22 7.17
C SER A 218 -2.96 -31.90 5.76
N PHE A 219 -2.03 -31.46 4.92
CA PHE A 219 -2.24 -31.28 3.47
C PHE A 219 -1.19 -32.08 2.70
N THR A 220 -1.51 -32.43 1.45
CA THR A 220 -0.62 -33.20 0.57
C THR A 220 0.32 -32.28 -0.20
N THR A 221 1.28 -32.84 -0.93
CA THR A 221 2.12 -32.09 -1.87
C THR A 221 1.28 -31.19 -2.79
N LEU A 222 1.71 -29.95 -2.97
CA LEU A 222 1.07 -28.95 -3.83
C LEU A 222 1.97 -28.63 -5.02
N SER A 223 1.46 -28.82 -6.24
CA SER A 223 2.12 -28.34 -7.45
C SER A 223 2.06 -26.81 -7.57
N ASP A 224 2.83 -26.23 -8.49
CA ASP A 224 2.86 -24.79 -8.69
C ASP A 224 1.46 -24.19 -8.94
N GLY A 225 1.15 -23.12 -8.20
CA GLY A 225 -0.16 -22.45 -8.19
C GLY A 225 -1.33 -23.26 -7.60
N GLN A 226 -1.13 -24.49 -7.14
CA GLN A 226 -2.17 -25.30 -6.53
C GLN A 226 -2.51 -24.80 -5.11
N THR A 227 -3.79 -24.83 -4.77
CA THR A 227 -4.29 -24.51 -3.43
C THR A 227 -5.09 -25.70 -2.87
N GLN A 228 -5.02 -25.90 -1.55
CA GLN A 228 -5.83 -26.88 -0.84
C GLN A 228 -6.51 -26.21 0.36
N SER A 229 -7.84 -26.30 0.41
CA SER A 229 -8.63 -25.81 1.55
C SER A 229 -8.66 -26.86 2.64
N LEU A 230 -8.30 -26.46 3.87
CA LEU A 230 -8.45 -27.27 5.07
C LEU A 230 -9.61 -26.71 5.89
N SER A 231 -10.65 -27.51 6.09
CA SER A 231 -11.71 -27.22 7.05
C SER A 231 -11.41 -27.97 8.33
N VAL A 232 -11.22 -27.22 9.42
CA VAL A 232 -10.89 -27.75 10.74
C VAL A 232 -12.08 -27.59 11.68
N ASP A 233 -12.09 -28.36 12.77
CA ASP A 233 -13.15 -28.31 13.77
C ASP A 233 -13.15 -26.93 14.49
N PRO A 234 -14.28 -26.21 14.54
CA PRO A 234 -14.40 -24.98 15.31
C PRO A 234 -14.00 -25.12 16.78
N ALA A 235 -14.12 -26.32 17.37
CA ALA A 235 -13.71 -26.61 18.74
C ALA A 235 -12.19 -26.47 18.98
N TRP A 236 -11.37 -26.39 17.93
CA TRP A 236 -9.93 -26.12 18.06
C TRP A 236 -9.64 -24.66 18.39
N LEU A 237 -10.61 -23.76 18.26
CA LEU A 237 -10.48 -22.34 18.57
C LEU A 237 -10.68 -22.08 20.06
N SER A 238 -9.92 -21.13 20.60
CA SER A 238 -10.03 -20.62 21.97
C SER A 238 -10.38 -19.14 21.95
N THR A 239 -11.12 -18.68 22.96
CA THR A 239 -11.41 -17.26 23.15
C THR A 239 -10.10 -16.49 23.37
N GLY A 240 -9.93 -15.37 22.66
CA GLY A 240 -8.73 -14.54 22.73
C GLY A 240 -7.70 -14.91 21.67
N THR A 241 -6.47 -15.23 22.08
CA THR A 241 -5.35 -15.50 21.17
C THR A 241 -5.32 -16.97 20.76
N ASN A 242 -5.35 -17.22 19.45
CA ASN A 242 -5.19 -18.55 18.86
C ASN A 242 -3.78 -18.66 18.26
N ARG A 243 -3.06 -19.74 18.56
CA ARG A 243 -1.76 -20.04 17.97
C ARG A 243 -1.96 -20.90 16.74
N VAL A 244 -1.44 -20.42 15.61
CA VAL A 244 -1.42 -21.16 14.34
C VAL A 244 0.03 -21.35 13.90
N ASN A 245 0.40 -22.59 13.61
CA ASN A 245 1.75 -22.93 13.16
C ASN A 245 1.68 -23.78 11.90
N VAL A 246 2.48 -23.44 10.89
CA VAL A 246 2.56 -24.21 9.64
C VAL A 246 3.92 -24.88 9.58
N SER A 247 3.95 -26.18 9.32
CA SER A 247 5.18 -26.98 9.21
C SER A 247 5.16 -27.77 7.92
N LEU A 248 6.28 -27.79 7.20
CA LEU A 248 6.46 -28.53 5.95
C LEU A 248 7.33 -29.76 6.21
N ASP A 249 6.97 -30.88 5.60
CA ASP A 249 7.78 -32.09 5.63
C ASP A 249 8.99 -31.91 4.69
N THR A 250 10.17 -31.86 5.28
CA THR A 250 11.45 -31.66 4.57
C THR A 250 12.25 -32.95 4.45
N SER A 251 11.72 -34.07 4.94
CA SER A 251 12.45 -35.34 5.02
C SER A 251 12.82 -35.94 3.66
N THR A 252 12.12 -35.54 2.60
CA THR A 252 12.32 -35.99 1.22
C THR A 252 13.13 -35.02 0.37
N LEU A 253 13.49 -33.85 0.91
CA LEU A 253 14.27 -32.84 0.18
C LEU A 253 15.76 -33.18 0.19
N SER A 254 16.42 -32.95 -0.94
CA SER A 254 17.88 -33.02 -1.04
C SER A 254 18.53 -31.85 -0.27
N ALA A 255 19.81 -31.99 0.07
CA ALA A 255 20.54 -30.99 0.85
C ALA A 255 20.72 -29.64 0.11
N ASP A 256 20.61 -29.66 -1.21
CA ASP A 256 20.70 -28.50 -2.10
C ASP A 256 19.32 -27.94 -2.51
N ALA A 257 18.23 -28.56 -2.06
CA ALA A 257 16.88 -28.07 -2.35
C ALA A 257 16.66 -26.66 -1.78
N PRO A 258 15.98 -25.76 -2.50
CA PRO A 258 15.59 -24.47 -1.95
C PRO A 258 14.69 -24.66 -0.72
N SER A 259 14.76 -23.71 0.22
CA SER A 259 13.90 -23.76 1.41
C SER A 259 12.43 -23.72 0.99
N PRO A 260 11.62 -24.72 1.37
CA PRO A 260 10.24 -24.78 0.93
C PRO A 260 9.41 -23.70 1.63
N ALA A 261 8.43 -23.15 0.92
CA ALA A 261 7.51 -22.15 1.43
C ALA A 261 6.10 -22.44 0.92
N VAL A 262 5.09 -22.06 1.70
CA VAL A 262 3.68 -22.20 1.34
C VAL A 262 2.95 -20.89 1.63
N GLY A 263 2.09 -20.48 0.71
CA GLY A 263 1.15 -19.39 0.98
C GLY A 263 0.10 -19.86 1.99
N PHE A 264 -0.17 -19.05 3.00
CA PHE A 264 -1.11 -19.41 4.06
C PHE A 264 -2.13 -18.29 4.27
N ASP A 265 -3.36 -18.56 3.87
CA ASP A 265 -4.51 -17.70 4.13
C ASP A 265 -5.36 -18.31 5.25
N TYR A 266 -5.48 -17.58 6.36
CA TYR A 266 -6.26 -17.99 7.52
C TYR A 266 -7.46 -17.08 7.71
N SER A 267 -8.64 -17.68 7.87
CA SER A 267 -9.86 -16.98 8.23
C SER A 267 -10.67 -17.79 9.24
N HIS A 268 -11.37 -17.09 10.12
CA HIS A 268 -12.40 -17.65 11.00
C HIS A 268 -13.51 -16.61 11.18
N SER A 269 -14.73 -17.06 11.45
CA SER A 269 -15.86 -16.19 11.78
C SER A 269 -16.06 -16.18 13.30
N ALA A 270 -16.20 -15.01 13.91
CA ALA A 270 -16.64 -14.90 15.30
C ALA A 270 -18.12 -15.33 15.41
N ILE A 271 -18.46 -16.12 16.43
CA ILE A 271 -19.82 -16.65 16.65
C ILE A 271 -20.68 -15.68 17.52
N ASP A 272 -20.06 -14.72 18.20
CA ASP A 272 -20.77 -13.74 19.03
C ASP A 272 -21.52 -12.69 18.16
N ASP A 273 -22.84 -12.60 18.32
CA ASP A 273 -23.68 -11.54 17.71
C ASP A 273 -24.29 -10.66 18.80
N GLN A 274 -24.23 -9.34 18.66
CA GLN A 274 -24.77 -8.39 19.63
C GLN A 274 -25.51 -7.24 18.96
N VAL A 275 -26.74 -7.01 19.41
CA VAL A 275 -27.59 -5.90 18.97
C VAL A 275 -27.97 -5.04 20.17
N VAL A 276 -27.77 -3.73 20.04
CA VAL A 276 -28.15 -2.75 21.06
C VAL A 276 -29.13 -1.74 20.48
N GLN A 277 -30.30 -1.61 21.09
CA GLN A 277 -31.26 -0.56 20.79
C GLN A 277 -31.29 0.43 21.95
N TYR A 278 -31.25 1.72 21.61
CA TYR A 278 -31.21 2.82 22.57
C TYR A 278 -32.34 3.82 22.30
N THR A 279 -33.01 4.24 23.37
CA THR A 279 -34.02 5.31 23.34
C THR A 279 -33.78 6.28 24.48
N GLY A 280 -33.32 7.49 24.16
CA GLY A 280 -33.15 8.59 25.11
C GLY A 280 -34.38 9.49 25.19
N GLN A 281 -34.86 9.77 26.40
CA GLN A 281 -35.95 10.70 26.69
C GLN A 281 -35.56 11.65 27.84
N GLN A 282 -36.39 12.65 28.13
CA GLN A 282 -36.07 13.63 29.18
C GLN A 282 -36.13 13.06 30.59
N TRP A 283 -37.10 12.19 30.89
CA TRP A 283 -37.29 11.60 32.22
C TRP A 283 -36.88 10.12 32.31
N SER A 284 -36.53 9.52 31.18
CA SER A 284 -36.20 8.10 31.05
C SER A 284 -35.15 7.86 29.99
N GLU A 285 -34.50 6.71 30.10
CA GLU A 285 -33.56 6.21 29.12
C GLU A 285 -33.70 4.70 29.05
N SER A 286 -33.73 4.12 27.85
CA SER A 286 -33.92 2.69 27.69
C SER A 286 -32.86 2.08 26.80
N TYR A 287 -32.33 0.95 27.24
CA TYR A 287 -31.50 0.05 26.45
C TYR A 287 -32.20 -1.30 26.31
N ASN A 288 -32.14 -1.87 25.12
CA ASN A 288 -32.54 -3.24 24.84
C ASN A 288 -31.35 -3.92 24.16
N VAL A 289 -30.65 -4.78 24.91
CA VAL A 289 -29.42 -5.43 24.49
C VAL A 289 -29.73 -6.91 24.25
N THR A 290 -29.42 -7.42 23.07
CA THR A 290 -29.45 -8.85 22.75
C THR A 290 -28.04 -9.30 22.43
N LYS A 291 -27.57 -10.39 23.04
CA LYS A 291 -26.31 -11.03 22.72
C LYS A 291 -26.49 -12.55 22.59
N THR A 292 -26.00 -13.11 21.49
CA THR A 292 -25.81 -14.55 21.32
C THR A 292 -24.37 -14.89 21.67
N PHE A 293 -24.18 -15.79 22.62
CA PHE A 293 -22.86 -16.23 23.07
C PHE A 293 -22.40 -17.40 22.22
N GLY A 294 -21.27 -17.24 21.54
CA GLY A 294 -20.68 -18.29 20.70
C GLY A 294 -19.96 -19.39 21.47
N THR A 295 -19.74 -19.21 22.78
CA THR A 295 -19.14 -20.20 23.68
C THR A 295 -19.77 -20.07 25.07
N ALA A 296 -19.76 -21.16 25.85
CA ALA A 296 -20.23 -21.12 27.23
C ALA A 296 -19.32 -20.23 28.10
N GLN A 297 -19.93 -19.38 28.93
CA GLN A 297 -19.22 -18.48 29.84
C GLN A 297 -19.81 -18.54 31.24
N GLN A 298 -18.95 -18.69 32.24
CA GLN A 298 -19.35 -18.60 33.64
C GLN A 298 -19.42 -17.15 34.10
N SER A 299 -20.39 -16.82 34.95
CA SER A 299 -20.54 -15.49 35.57
C SER A 299 -20.46 -14.33 34.56
N ALA A 300 -21.20 -14.45 33.46
CA ALA A 300 -21.29 -13.41 32.45
C ALA A 300 -21.90 -12.13 33.03
N ASN A 301 -21.38 -10.97 32.62
CA ASN A 301 -21.83 -9.66 33.08
C ASN A 301 -22.11 -8.74 31.91
N LEU A 302 -23.19 -7.96 32.00
CA LEU A 302 -23.51 -6.88 31.09
C LEU A 302 -23.29 -5.52 31.76
N THR A 303 -22.46 -4.69 31.15
CA THR A 303 -22.29 -3.29 31.55
C THR A 303 -22.98 -2.36 30.55
N ILE A 304 -23.91 -1.51 31.04
CA ILE A 304 -24.60 -0.49 30.26
C ILE A 304 -24.22 0.90 30.81
N PRO A 305 -23.38 1.68 30.12
CA PRO A 305 -23.15 3.08 30.45
C PRO A 305 -24.32 3.92 29.92
N PHE A 306 -25.21 4.40 30.80
CA PHE A 306 -26.26 5.31 30.37
C PHE A 306 -25.64 6.64 29.88
N ALA A 307 -26.17 7.15 28.77
CA ALA A 307 -25.75 8.41 28.16
C ALA A 307 -26.21 9.64 28.96
N GLY A 308 -27.33 9.54 29.67
CA GLY A 308 -27.84 10.59 30.56
C GLY A 308 -27.68 10.28 32.05
N ASP A 309 -28.07 11.25 32.87
CA ASP A 309 -28.02 11.19 34.34
C ASP A 309 -29.11 10.27 34.91
N VAL A 310 -29.02 8.97 34.64
CA VAL A 310 -29.91 7.96 35.21
C VAL A 310 -29.59 7.80 36.69
N VAL A 311 -30.60 8.04 37.53
CA VAL A 311 -30.49 8.02 39.00
C VAL A 311 -31.14 6.79 39.64
N GLY A 312 -31.72 5.91 38.83
CA GLY A 312 -32.34 4.66 39.28
C GLY A 312 -32.99 3.87 38.15
N MET A 313 -33.32 2.61 38.42
CA MET A 313 -33.96 1.70 37.47
C MET A 313 -35.47 1.64 37.70
N ARG A 314 -36.27 1.89 36.66
CA ARG A 314 -37.73 1.68 36.69
C ARG A 314 -38.11 0.25 36.35
N ARG A 315 -37.40 -0.32 35.38
CA ARG A 315 -37.59 -1.68 34.92
C ARG A 315 -36.26 -2.25 34.48
N LEU A 316 -35.91 -3.40 35.02
CA LEU A 316 -34.81 -4.21 34.55
C LEU A 316 -35.31 -5.64 34.44
N GLN A 317 -35.19 -6.22 33.25
CA GLN A 317 -35.65 -7.56 32.95
C GLN A 317 -34.69 -8.23 31.99
N SER A 318 -34.53 -9.54 32.12
CA SER A 318 -33.79 -10.35 31.16
C SER A 318 -34.59 -11.57 30.72
N ARG A 319 -34.16 -12.18 29.62
CA ARG A 319 -34.60 -13.49 29.18
C ARG A 319 -33.46 -14.19 28.44
N SER A 320 -33.45 -15.52 28.49
CA SER A 320 -32.57 -16.38 27.69
C SER A 320 -33.39 -17.14 26.65
N ASP A 321 -32.86 -17.32 25.45
CA ASP A 321 -33.41 -18.14 24.34
C ASP A 321 -34.88 -17.86 24.00
N GLY A 322 -35.27 -16.58 24.10
CA GLY A 322 -36.65 -16.17 23.79
C GLY A 322 -37.69 -16.59 24.83
N ASN A 323 -37.28 -17.11 25.98
CA ASN A 323 -38.16 -17.37 27.12
C ASN A 323 -38.85 -16.10 27.64
N SER A 324 -39.75 -16.28 28.62
CA SER A 324 -40.42 -15.17 29.28
C SER A 324 -39.41 -14.29 30.05
N TYR A 325 -39.67 -12.98 30.06
CA TYR A 325 -38.86 -12.05 30.84
C TYR A 325 -38.97 -12.32 32.34
N SER A 326 -37.82 -12.43 33.02
CA SER A 326 -37.71 -12.39 34.46
C SER A 326 -37.36 -10.97 34.91
N SER A 327 -37.95 -10.50 36.02
CA SER A 327 -37.57 -9.20 36.58
C SER A 327 -36.33 -9.32 37.44
N MET A 328 -35.38 -8.41 37.22
CA MET A 328 -34.16 -8.26 37.99
C MET A 328 -34.39 -7.15 39.02
N SER A 329 -35.07 -7.48 40.11
CA SER A 329 -35.49 -6.50 41.13
C SER A 329 -34.56 -6.48 42.35
N SER A 330 -33.68 -7.47 42.48
CA SER A 330 -32.83 -7.67 43.66
C SER A 330 -31.47 -6.99 43.47
N SER A 331 -30.92 -6.38 44.53
CA SER A 331 -29.57 -5.82 44.53
C SER A 331 -28.46 -6.84 44.29
N SER A 332 -28.77 -8.14 44.34
CA SER A 332 -27.86 -9.22 43.96
C SER A 332 -27.79 -9.45 42.45
N SER A 333 -28.71 -8.88 41.66
CA SER A 333 -28.82 -9.11 40.20
C SER A 333 -28.30 -7.95 39.36
N TYR A 334 -28.19 -6.77 39.96
CA TYR A 334 -27.61 -5.60 39.30
C TYR A 334 -27.11 -4.57 40.32
N GLU A 335 -26.15 -3.77 39.88
CA GLU A 335 -25.68 -2.59 40.59
C GLU A 335 -25.68 -1.38 39.64
N LEU A 336 -26.15 -0.23 40.12
CA LEU A 336 -26.06 1.03 39.38
C LEU A 336 -25.06 1.94 40.09
N HIS A 337 -23.88 2.08 39.50
CA HIS A 337 -22.81 2.96 39.99
C HIS A 337 -22.81 4.26 39.19
N ASN A 338 -23.17 5.37 39.83
CA ASN A 338 -23.44 6.64 39.16
C ASN A 338 -24.51 6.47 38.07
N THR A 339 -24.10 6.42 36.80
CA THR A 339 -24.95 6.22 35.62
C THR A 339 -24.60 4.92 34.88
N THR A 340 -23.71 4.08 35.41
CA THR A 340 -23.32 2.81 34.78
C THR A 340 -24.01 1.64 35.47
N LEU A 341 -24.83 0.92 34.72
CA LEU A 341 -25.50 -0.28 35.18
C LEU A 341 -24.61 -1.49 34.93
N GLN A 342 -24.39 -2.30 35.95
CA GLN A 342 -23.81 -3.64 35.84
C GLN A 342 -24.90 -4.65 36.15
N VAL A 343 -25.09 -5.63 35.27
CA VAL A 343 -26.08 -6.70 35.40
C VAL A 343 -25.36 -8.02 35.41
N ASP A 344 -25.63 -8.84 36.42
CA ASP A 344 -25.18 -10.22 36.46
C ASP A 344 -26.10 -11.09 35.59
N LEU A 345 -25.53 -11.71 34.56
CA LEU A 345 -26.25 -12.62 33.66
C LEU A 345 -26.14 -14.08 34.13
N GLY A 346 -25.26 -14.38 35.10
CA GLY A 346 -24.96 -15.74 35.53
C GLY A 346 -24.19 -16.55 34.48
N ASP A 347 -24.29 -17.87 34.56
CA ASP A 347 -23.65 -18.76 33.60
C ASP A 347 -24.50 -18.85 32.32
N VAL A 348 -23.86 -18.67 31.17
CA VAL A 348 -24.48 -18.78 29.84
C VAL A 348 -23.88 -19.94 29.06
N GLN A 349 -24.70 -20.64 28.29
CA GLN A 349 -24.30 -21.78 27.47
C GLN A 349 -23.83 -21.35 26.07
N GLU A 350 -23.16 -22.26 25.37
CA GLU A 350 -22.84 -22.08 23.96
C GLU A 350 -24.14 -21.96 23.14
N ASN A 351 -24.16 -20.98 22.23
CA ASN A 351 -25.31 -20.59 21.41
C ASN A 351 -26.53 -20.07 22.19
N GLU A 352 -26.39 -19.77 23.47
CA GLU A 352 -27.44 -19.12 24.26
C GLU A 352 -27.59 -17.65 23.85
N THR A 353 -28.83 -17.21 23.66
CA THR A 353 -29.17 -15.81 23.38
C THR A 353 -29.76 -15.14 24.60
N VAL A 354 -29.04 -14.20 25.20
CA VAL A 354 -29.53 -13.39 26.32
C VAL A 354 -30.01 -12.04 25.83
N ASN A 355 -31.18 -11.63 26.29
CA ASN A 355 -31.75 -10.33 26.01
C ASN A 355 -32.09 -9.59 27.31
N VAL A 356 -31.58 -8.37 27.46
CA VAL A 356 -31.74 -7.51 28.64
C VAL A 356 -32.42 -6.20 28.24
N VAL A 357 -33.52 -5.89 28.91
CA VAL A 357 -34.25 -4.63 28.77
C VAL A 357 -34.07 -3.82 30.03
N ALA A 358 -33.33 -2.72 29.91
CA ALA A 358 -33.05 -1.77 30.97
C ALA A 358 -33.79 -0.45 30.70
N ASN A 359 -34.65 -0.01 31.62
CA ASN A 359 -35.31 1.29 31.60
C ASN A 359 -34.90 2.09 32.83
N GLY A 360 -33.97 3.02 32.63
CA GLY A 360 -33.48 3.97 33.62
C GLY A 360 -34.38 5.19 33.76
N SER A 361 -34.38 5.80 34.94
CA SER A 361 -35.05 7.07 35.23
C SER A 361 -34.05 8.18 35.49
N LYS A 362 -34.33 9.37 34.94
CA LYS A 362 -33.58 10.60 35.18
C LYS A 362 -34.18 11.48 36.29
N VAL A 363 -35.27 11.02 36.90
CA VAL A 363 -35.98 11.69 37.99
C VAL A 363 -36.10 10.73 39.16
N ARG A 364 -36.06 11.27 40.39
CA ARG A 364 -36.22 10.44 41.60
C ARG A 364 -37.59 10.71 42.22
N VAL A 365 -38.42 9.68 42.34
CA VAL A 365 -39.72 9.79 42.99
C VAL A 365 -39.57 9.42 44.46
N ASN A 366 -40.13 10.24 45.35
CA ASN A 366 -40.08 10.03 46.78
C ASN A 366 -41.49 9.88 47.33
N ASN A 367 -41.65 9.01 48.35
CA ASN A 367 -42.93 8.72 48.99
C ASN A 367 -44.02 8.28 47.99
N GLY A 368 -43.64 7.54 46.95
CA GLY A 368 -44.55 7.05 45.91
C GLY A 368 -43.82 6.55 44.67
N SER A 369 -44.56 6.31 43.60
CA SER A 369 -44.06 5.90 42.30
C SER A 369 -44.90 6.48 41.18
N ILE A 370 -44.30 6.64 39.99
CA ILE A 370 -44.99 7.09 38.78
C ILE A 370 -44.69 6.17 37.60
N GLN A 371 -45.63 6.10 36.66
CA GLN A 371 -45.40 5.57 35.32
C GLN A 371 -45.37 6.75 34.33
N VAL A 372 -44.35 6.81 33.48
CA VAL A 372 -44.35 7.75 32.34
C VAL A 372 -45.11 7.13 31.18
N LEU A 373 -46.14 7.83 30.69
CA LEU A 373 -47.03 7.36 29.63
C LEU A 373 -46.57 7.88 28.27
N HIS A 374 -46.38 9.20 28.16
CA HIS A 374 -45.93 9.87 26.93
C HIS A 374 -44.69 10.71 27.23
N PRO A 375 -43.48 10.14 27.08
CA PRO A 375 -42.22 10.83 27.35
C PRO A 375 -41.84 11.81 26.24
N SER A 376 -41.24 12.94 26.62
CA SER A 376 -40.68 13.89 25.64
C SER A 376 -39.29 13.45 25.15
N PRO A 377 -38.99 13.63 23.85
CA PRO A 377 -37.65 13.42 23.31
C PRO A 377 -36.60 14.36 23.94
N VAL A 378 -35.35 13.89 24.00
CA VAL A 378 -34.21 14.73 24.37
C VAL A 378 -34.05 15.86 23.34
N GLY A 379 -33.68 17.06 23.81
CA GLY A 379 -33.47 18.24 22.96
C GLY A 379 -34.72 19.07 22.67
N GLN A 380 -35.92 18.58 23.00
CA GLN A 380 -37.16 19.35 22.91
C GLN A 380 -37.51 20.06 24.23
N GLN A 381 -38.58 20.86 24.25
CA GLN A 381 -39.14 21.34 25.51
C GLN A 381 -39.79 20.17 26.26
N LEU A 382 -39.72 20.17 27.60
CA LEU A 382 -40.39 19.15 28.39
C LEU A 382 -41.90 19.27 28.19
N HIS A 383 -42.54 18.17 27.84
CA HIS A 383 -43.98 17.96 27.79
C HIS A 383 -44.27 16.47 27.97
N THR A 384 -44.15 15.98 29.21
CA THR A 384 -44.24 14.56 29.53
C THR A 384 -45.53 14.26 30.28
N GLU A 385 -46.28 13.27 29.81
CA GLU A 385 -47.44 12.73 30.54
C GLU A 385 -46.99 11.61 31.48
N PHE A 386 -47.44 11.65 32.72
CA PHE A 386 -47.22 10.59 33.70
C PHE A 386 -48.49 10.25 34.48
N ARG A 387 -48.51 9.04 35.04
CA ARG A 387 -49.51 8.54 35.97
C ARG A 387 -48.87 8.31 37.34
N VAL A 388 -49.55 8.71 38.41
CA VAL A 388 -49.15 8.37 39.78
C VAL A 388 -49.60 6.93 40.06
N GLU A 389 -48.66 6.03 40.34
CA GLU A 389 -48.96 4.63 40.63
C GLU A 389 -49.23 4.41 42.13
N SER A 390 -48.43 5.05 42.97
CA SER A 390 -48.60 5.01 44.43
C SER A 390 -48.14 6.32 45.05
N ARG A 391 -48.69 6.67 46.22
CA ARG A 391 -48.26 7.85 46.96
C ARG A 391 -48.50 7.73 48.47
N SER A 392 -47.70 8.47 49.22
CA SER A 392 -47.77 8.67 50.67
C SER A 392 -47.61 10.17 50.99
N PRO A 393 -47.89 10.63 52.22
CA PRO A 393 -47.69 12.03 52.58
C PRO A 393 -46.28 12.54 52.25
N GLY A 394 -46.19 13.74 51.70
CA GLY A 394 -44.92 14.29 51.22
C GLY A 394 -44.42 13.69 49.90
N PHE A 395 -45.32 13.18 49.05
CA PHE A 395 -45.01 12.74 47.68
C PHE A 395 -44.46 13.88 46.82
N TYR A 396 -43.30 13.66 46.19
CA TYR A 396 -42.72 14.58 45.23
C TYR A 396 -41.86 13.86 44.18
N ILE A 397 -41.65 14.55 43.05
CA ILE A 397 -40.73 14.15 41.99
C ILE A 397 -39.53 15.10 42.03
N ASP A 398 -38.33 14.55 42.24
CA ASP A 398 -37.08 15.29 42.17
C ASP A 398 -36.57 15.33 40.73
N VAL A 399 -36.49 16.53 40.17
CA VAL A 399 -36.07 16.79 38.78
C VAL A 399 -34.70 17.46 38.70
N SER A 400 -34.00 17.57 39.84
CA SER A 400 -32.73 18.30 39.94
C SER A 400 -31.63 17.73 39.05
N GLY A 401 -31.63 16.41 38.84
CA GLY A 401 -30.68 15.71 37.96
C GLY A 401 -31.00 15.83 36.47
N THR A 402 -32.03 16.59 36.07
CA THR A 402 -32.38 16.76 34.66
C THR A 402 -31.73 18.02 34.07
N PRO A 403 -31.45 18.07 32.75
CA PRO A 403 -30.85 19.26 32.12
C PRO A 403 -31.65 20.56 32.28
N ARG A 404 -32.95 20.47 32.61
CA ARG A 404 -33.82 21.62 32.86
C ARG A 404 -34.30 21.71 34.31
N GLY A 405 -33.60 21.08 35.26
CA GLY A 405 -33.95 21.10 36.69
C GLY A 405 -33.94 22.49 37.34
N GLY A 406 -33.31 23.50 36.71
CA GLY A 406 -33.37 24.90 37.15
C GLY A 406 -34.56 25.70 36.58
N TYR A 407 -35.27 25.15 35.59
CA TYR A 407 -36.45 25.80 35.01
C TYR A 407 -37.69 25.47 35.84
N LEU A 408 -38.56 26.46 36.04
CA LEU A 408 -39.84 26.25 36.69
C LEU A 408 -40.68 25.28 35.86
N HIS A 409 -41.12 24.20 36.51
CA HIS A 409 -41.98 23.20 35.92
C HIS A 409 -43.43 23.57 36.20
N GLN A 410 -44.27 23.46 35.19
CA GLN A 410 -45.71 23.65 35.28
C GLN A 410 -46.43 22.32 35.07
N PHE A 411 -47.55 22.17 35.74
CA PHE A 411 -48.48 21.07 35.56
C PHE A 411 -49.68 21.53 34.74
N SER A 412 -50.28 20.59 34.02
CA SER A 412 -51.51 20.81 33.25
C SER A 412 -52.24 19.48 33.03
N ALA A 413 -53.51 19.55 32.65
CA ALA A 413 -54.35 18.37 32.39
C ALA A 413 -54.40 17.39 33.59
N GLU A 414 -54.39 17.93 34.80
CA GLU A 414 -54.50 17.18 36.05
C GLU A 414 -55.85 16.46 36.12
N SER A 415 -55.83 15.14 36.27
CA SER A 415 -57.06 14.34 36.33
C SER A 415 -57.74 14.36 37.71
N TRP A 416 -57.25 15.15 38.66
CA TRP A 416 -57.74 15.21 40.04
C TRP A 416 -58.37 16.57 40.39
N LYS A 417 -59.15 16.59 41.47
CA LYS A 417 -59.84 17.80 41.93
C LYS A 417 -58.92 18.67 42.79
N ASN A 418 -59.09 19.98 42.69
CA ASN A 418 -58.36 20.99 43.46
C ASN A 418 -56.83 20.85 43.34
N PRO A 419 -56.26 20.98 42.13
CA PRO A 419 -54.82 20.98 41.92
C PRO A 419 -54.12 22.01 42.84
N ALA A 420 -53.05 21.58 43.49
CA ALA A 420 -52.28 22.38 44.45
C ALA A 420 -50.79 22.05 44.37
N GLU A 421 -50.32 21.80 43.15
CA GLU A 421 -48.96 21.39 42.83
C GLU A 421 -48.04 22.61 42.91
N TYR A 422 -46.84 22.40 43.41
CA TYR A 422 -45.84 23.45 43.49
C TYR A 422 -44.44 22.89 43.27
N SER A 423 -43.57 23.72 42.73
CA SER A 423 -42.13 23.48 42.69
C SER A 423 -41.49 24.08 43.94
N ARG A 424 -40.80 23.26 44.72
CA ARG A 424 -39.91 23.74 45.78
C ARG A 424 -38.49 23.82 45.24
N PHE A 425 -37.90 25.01 45.33
CA PHE A 425 -36.49 25.22 45.01
C PHE A 425 -35.68 25.32 46.30
N ALA A 426 -34.52 24.67 46.32
CA ALA A 426 -33.53 24.84 47.38
C ALA A 426 -32.67 26.10 47.14
N SER A 427 -31.87 26.47 48.14
CA SER A 427 -30.91 27.59 48.05
C SER A 427 -30.01 27.47 46.83
N ALA A 428 -29.72 28.60 46.19
CA ALA A 428 -28.96 28.72 44.95
C ALA A 428 -29.54 27.92 43.76
N GLY A 429 -30.85 27.61 43.79
CA GLY A 429 -31.51 26.79 42.77
C GLY A 429 -30.97 25.36 42.69
N SER A 430 -30.25 24.90 43.73
CA SER A 430 -29.46 23.67 43.69
C SER A 430 -30.29 22.39 43.51
N SER A 431 -31.59 22.46 43.76
CA SER A 431 -32.52 21.36 43.55
C SER A 431 -33.93 21.88 43.33
N GLN A 432 -34.71 21.16 42.51
CA GLN A 432 -36.13 21.38 42.33
C GLN A 432 -36.91 20.10 42.60
N LYS A 433 -37.88 20.20 43.51
CA LYS A 433 -38.80 19.12 43.87
C LYS A 433 -40.22 19.52 43.52
N LEU A 434 -40.89 18.68 42.74
CA LEU A 434 -42.27 18.91 42.32
C LEU A 434 -43.22 18.18 43.26
N TYR A 435 -43.93 18.93 44.11
CA TYR A 435 -44.88 18.38 45.07
C TYR A 435 -46.28 18.30 44.46
N LEU A 436 -46.94 17.15 44.63
CA LEU A 436 -48.29 16.89 44.14
C LEU A 436 -49.19 16.41 45.30
N PRO A 437 -49.55 17.31 46.24
CA PRO A 437 -50.19 16.92 47.50
C PRO A 437 -51.61 16.36 47.32
N ASN A 438 -52.30 16.71 46.24
CA ASN A 438 -53.69 16.31 45.99
C ASN A 438 -53.84 15.23 44.91
N ALA A 439 -52.75 14.76 44.29
CA ALA A 439 -52.79 13.71 43.27
C ALA A 439 -53.03 12.33 43.91
N PRO A 440 -54.15 11.63 43.61
CA PRO A 440 -54.36 10.26 44.07
C PRO A 440 -53.63 9.24 43.18
N ALA A 441 -53.50 8.00 43.66
CA ALA A 441 -53.04 6.90 42.82
C ALA A 441 -54.01 6.67 41.65
N GLY A 442 -53.45 6.34 40.48
CA GLY A 442 -54.15 6.23 39.20
C GLY A 442 -54.31 7.54 38.43
N ALA A 443 -54.03 8.70 39.04
CA ALA A 443 -54.23 10.00 38.42
C ALA A 443 -53.12 10.38 37.43
N THR A 444 -53.46 11.14 36.40
CA THR A 444 -52.54 11.57 35.33
C THR A 444 -52.38 13.09 35.28
N ALA A 445 -51.21 13.54 34.84
CA ALA A 445 -50.94 14.94 34.53
C ALA A 445 -49.80 15.08 33.51
N ASN A 446 -49.77 16.23 32.85
CA ASN A 446 -48.68 16.66 32.00
C ASN A 446 -47.76 17.60 32.76
N VAL A 447 -46.46 17.33 32.72
CA VAL A 447 -45.42 18.22 33.22
C VAL A 447 -44.70 18.89 32.05
N SER A 448 -44.48 20.19 32.14
CA SER A 448 -43.75 20.95 31.13
C SER A 448 -42.81 21.97 31.79
N THR A 449 -41.74 22.37 31.10
CA THR A 449 -40.85 23.43 31.56
C THR A 449 -41.33 24.78 31.05
N THR A 450 -41.41 25.78 31.92
CA THR A 450 -41.60 27.19 31.54
C THR A 450 -40.27 27.81 31.06
N ASN A 451 -40.30 29.09 30.68
CA ASN A 451 -39.10 29.86 30.34
C ASN A 451 -38.55 30.67 31.52
N VAL A 452 -39.02 30.39 32.74
CA VAL A 452 -38.56 31.07 33.96
C VAL A 452 -37.63 30.13 34.72
N MET A 453 -36.42 30.58 35.00
CA MET A 453 -35.53 29.94 35.96
C MET A 453 -35.71 30.60 37.33
N VAL A 454 -35.68 29.81 38.39
CA VAL A 454 -35.87 30.29 39.77
C VAL A 454 -34.62 29.96 40.58
N ASP A 455 -33.97 31.00 41.08
CA ASP A 455 -32.74 30.90 41.87
C ASP A 455 -32.91 31.67 43.19
N PRO A 456 -33.24 30.98 44.29
CA PRO A 456 -33.51 31.63 45.56
C PRO A 456 -32.33 31.53 46.54
N GLU A 457 -32.11 32.55 47.36
CA GLU A 457 -31.08 32.51 48.43
C GLU A 457 -31.44 31.49 49.52
N ARG A 458 -32.74 31.26 49.74
CA ARG A 458 -33.32 30.28 50.66
C ARG A 458 -34.48 29.56 49.97
N GLU A 459 -35.00 28.50 50.57
CA GLU A 459 -36.07 27.73 49.91
C GLU A 459 -37.30 28.59 49.61
N VAL A 460 -37.90 28.32 48.45
CA VAL A 460 -39.14 28.95 47.99
C VAL A 460 -40.04 27.91 47.34
N ASP A 461 -41.34 28.05 47.59
CA ASP A 461 -42.38 27.27 46.93
C ASP A 461 -43.02 28.15 45.86
N VAL A 462 -43.07 27.64 44.62
CA VAL A 462 -43.59 28.36 43.46
C VAL A 462 -44.62 27.49 42.75
N GLN A 463 -45.86 27.96 42.71
CA GLN A 463 -46.94 27.38 41.94
C GLN A 463 -47.18 28.24 40.69
N VAL A 464 -47.26 27.61 39.52
CA VAL A 464 -47.70 28.27 38.28
C VAL A 464 -49.23 28.29 38.28
N VAL A 465 -49.82 29.48 38.42
CA VAL A 465 -51.28 29.67 38.41
C VAL A 465 -51.77 29.80 36.97
N GLU A 466 -51.06 30.59 36.17
CA GLU A 466 -51.29 30.72 34.73
C GLU A 466 -49.94 30.61 34.02
N GLY A 467 -49.85 29.68 33.06
CA GLY A 467 -48.67 29.49 32.24
C GLY A 467 -48.60 30.47 31.06
N GLY A 468 -47.58 30.31 30.20
CA GLY A 468 -47.39 31.12 28.99
C GLY A 468 -46.06 31.85 28.94
N SER A 469 -45.95 32.85 28.07
CA SER A 469 -44.75 33.70 27.94
C SER A 469 -44.58 34.66 29.12
N THR A 470 -45.66 34.98 29.82
CA THR A 470 -45.73 35.86 30.99
C THR A 470 -46.47 35.15 32.13
N PRO A 471 -45.83 34.18 32.81
CA PRO A 471 -46.52 33.32 33.76
C PRO A 471 -46.91 34.08 35.04
N ILE A 472 -48.02 33.67 35.64
CA ILE A 472 -48.47 34.11 36.95
C ILE A 472 -48.06 33.08 37.99
N LEU A 473 -47.30 33.52 38.97
CA LEU A 473 -46.64 32.71 39.98
C LEU A 473 -47.24 33.00 41.34
N ASN A 474 -47.80 31.98 41.99
CA ASN A 474 -48.12 32.05 43.41
C ASN A 474 -46.88 31.59 44.18
N VAL A 475 -46.27 32.52 44.91
CA VAL A 475 -45.01 32.32 45.63
C VAL A 475 -45.29 32.27 47.11
N THR A 476 -44.79 31.25 47.78
CA THR A 476 -44.86 31.12 49.23
C THR A 476 -43.50 30.78 49.83
N GLN A 477 -43.35 31.10 51.12
CA GLN A 477 -42.09 30.91 51.81
C GLN A 477 -41.84 29.42 52.07
N GLY A 478 -40.64 28.95 51.73
CA GLY A 478 -40.19 27.62 52.09
C GLY A 478 -39.82 27.48 53.58
N PRO A 479 -39.47 26.27 54.03
CA PRO A 479 -39.15 25.97 55.43
C PRO A 479 -37.96 26.76 56.01
N SER A 480 -36.98 27.12 55.18
CA SER A 480 -35.72 27.78 55.61
C SER A 480 -35.80 29.28 55.95
N GLY A 481 -37.00 29.86 55.99
CA GLY A 481 -37.20 31.25 56.42
C GLY A 481 -37.14 32.28 55.28
N PRO A 482 -37.14 33.58 55.60
CA PRO A 482 -37.17 34.65 54.60
C PRO A 482 -35.84 34.78 53.83
N GLY A 483 -35.92 35.09 52.54
CA GLY A 483 -34.79 35.30 51.64
C GLY A 483 -35.21 35.98 50.34
N LYS A 484 -34.22 36.33 49.50
CA LYS A 484 -34.45 36.89 48.16
C LYS A 484 -34.54 35.76 47.12
N VAL A 485 -35.31 35.98 46.06
CA VAL A 485 -35.45 35.09 44.91
C VAL A 485 -35.18 35.85 43.64
N THR A 486 -34.39 35.26 42.76
CA THR A 486 -34.15 35.73 41.39
C THR A 486 -35.00 34.90 40.43
N TYR A 487 -35.82 35.58 39.65
CA TYR A 487 -36.61 35.00 38.56
C TYR A 487 -36.00 35.45 37.25
N THR A 488 -35.46 34.51 36.48
CA THR A 488 -34.83 34.80 35.18
C THR A 488 -35.72 34.32 34.05
N LEU A 489 -36.29 35.25 33.28
CA LEU A 489 -37.00 34.93 32.04
C LEU A 489 -35.97 34.75 30.92
N THR A 490 -35.86 33.54 30.38
CA THR A 490 -34.78 33.17 29.44
C THR A 490 -35.09 33.44 27.97
N ASN A 491 -36.32 33.82 27.64
CA ASN A 491 -36.78 34.10 26.28
C ASN A 491 -37.37 35.52 26.17
N ALA A 492 -36.75 36.47 26.88
CA ALA A 492 -37.21 37.85 26.93
C ALA A 492 -36.85 38.60 25.63
N GLU A 493 -37.70 39.52 25.20
CA GLU A 493 -37.43 40.35 24.03
C GLU A 493 -36.34 41.39 24.34
N SER A 494 -35.27 41.41 23.55
CA SER A 494 -34.14 42.31 23.80
C SER A 494 -34.54 43.76 23.63
N GLY A 495 -34.17 44.61 24.60
CA GLY A 495 -34.50 46.03 24.63
C GLY A 495 -35.86 46.35 25.25
N THR A 496 -36.65 45.34 25.62
CA THR A 496 -37.94 45.51 26.29
C THR A 496 -37.74 45.59 27.80
N ASP A 497 -38.38 46.56 28.45
CA ASP A 497 -38.45 46.65 29.92
C ASP A 497 -39.46 45.63 30.44
N TYR A 498 -39.06 44.82 31.41
CA TYR A 498 -39.94 43.87 32.09
C TYR A 498 -40.14 44.27 33.54
N TRP A 499 -41.36 44.06 34.03
CA TRP A 499 -41.74 44.23 35.43
C TRP A 499 -41.99 42.89 36.08
N LEU A 500 -41.50 42.74 37.31
CA LEU A 500 -42.01 41.76 38.26
C LEU A 500 -43.13 42.44 39.05
N TYR A 501 -44.37 42.19 38.65
CA TYR A 501 -45.53 42.86 39.21
C TYR A 501 -46.23 41.99 40.27
N SER A 502 -46.44 42.53 41.47
CA SER A 502 -47.27 41.89 42.50
C SER A 502 -48.73 42.21 42.22
N ARG A 503 -49.50 41.22 41.77
CA ARG A 503 -50.95 41.34 41.60
C ARG A 503 -51.68 41.42 42.95
N ALA A 504 -51.14 40.78 43.99
CA ALA A 504 -51.73 40.84 45.33
C ALA A 504 -51.65 42.25 45.94
N LYS A 505 -50.52 42.95 45.74
CA LYS A 505 -50.26 44.27 46.35
C LYS A 505 -50.38 45.44 45.35
N GLN A 506 -50.65 45.14 44.08
CA GLN A 506 -50.78 46.10 42.99
C GLN A 506 -49.55 47.03 42.83
N LEU A 507 -48.34 46.47 42.95
CA LEU A 507 -47.08 47.24 42.89
C LEU A 507 -46.00 46.51 42.09
N ILE A 508 -45.03 47.27 41.57
CA ILE A 508 -43.83 46.75 40.91
C ILE A 508 -42.83 46.34 41.99
N ARG A 509 -42.43 45.06 42.00
CA ARG A 509 -41.42 44.51 42.91
C ARG A 509 -40.01 44.83 42.42
N ASP A 510 -39.80 44.67 41.12
CA ASP A 510 -38.54 44.91 40.45
C ASP A 510 -38.79 45.17 38.95
N GLN A 511 -37.82 45.80 38.29
CA GLN A 511 -37.87 46.05 36.86
C GLN A 511 -36.47 46.03 36.26
N ALA A 512 -36.35 45.52 35.04
CA ALA A 512 -35.10 45.49 34.32
C ALA A 512 -35.34 45.42 32.80
N THR A 513 -34.41 46.00 32.04
CA THR A 513 -34.39 45.90 30.57
C THR A 513 -33.76 44.58 30.16
N ALA A 514 -34.45 43.81 29.32
CA ALA A 514 -33.97 42.52 28.85
C ALA A 514 -32.86 42.66 27.80
N ALA A 515 -31.86 41.77 27.88
CA ALA A 515 -30.84 41.57 26.84
C ALA A 515 -30.89 40.09 26.41
N SER A 516 -31.99 39.67 25.78
CA SER A 516 -32.42 38.27 25.51
C SER A 516 -32.83 37.44 26.75
N THR A 517 -32.38 37.85 27.93
CA THR A 517 -32.86 37.37 29.23
C THR A 517 -33.09 38.55 30.15
N VAL A 518 -33.91 38.38 31.19
CA VAL A 518 -34.09 39.38 32.26
C VAL A 518 -34.17 38.70 33.61
N ALA A 519 -33.36 39.16 34.55
CA ALA A 519 -33.37 38.72 35.94
C ALA A 519 -34.11 39.76 36.79
N LEU A 520 -35.10 39.31 37.55
CA LEU A 520 -35.95 40.14 38.39
C LEU A 520 -36.00 39.56 39.80
N HIS A 521 -36.10 40.42 40.80
CA HIS A 521 -35.94 40.01 42.18
C HIS A 521 -37.17 40.28 43.05
N ALA A 522 -37.50 39.34 43.91
CA ALA A 522 -38.48 39.56 44.98
C ALA A 522 -38.09 38.80 46.25
N SER A 523 -38.79 39.08 47.36
CA SER A 523 -38.74 38.22 48.55
C SER A 523 -39.40 36.86 48.27
N ASN A 524 -38.97 35.80 48.95
CA ASN A 524 -39.65 34.49 48.95
C ASN A 524 -40.93 34.45 49.81
N GLY A 525 -41.38 35.58 50.36
CA GLY A 525 -42.62 35.66 51.13
C GLY A 525 -43.89 35.56 50.25
N PRO A 526 -45.07 35.32 50.85
CA PRO A 526 -46.33 35.18 50.12
C PRO A 526 -46.62 36.34 49.17
N ASP A 527 -46.76 36.04 47.88
CA ASP A 527 -47.12 37.01 46.84
C ASP A 527 -47.69 36.31 45.58
N LEU A 528 -48.46 37.06 44.79
CA LEU A 528 -48.91 36.65 43.48
C LEU A 528 -48.17 37.49 42.44
N LEU A 529 -47.10 36.93 41.86
CA LEU A 529 -46.19 37.61 40.96
C LEU A 529 -46.54 37.35 39.50
N GLU A 530 -46.35 38.36 38.66
CA GLU A 530 -46.54 38.30 37.21
C GLU A 530 -45.31 38.93 36.56
N ILE A 531 -44.64 38.19 35.67
CA ILE A 531 -43.53 38.73 34.86
C ILE A 531 -44.14 39.20 33.54
N LYS A 532 -44.12 40.51 33.27
CA LYS A 532 -44.72 41.07 32.04
C LYS A 532 -43.92 42.24 31.47
N PRO A 533 -44.03 42.52 30.16
CA PRO A 533 -43.51 43.75 29.58
C PRO A 533 -44.11 44.98 30.27
N ALA A 534 -43.30 46.01 30.44
CA ALA A 534 -43.75 47.32 30.84
C ALA A 534 -44.67 47.90 29.73
N PRO A 535 -45.77 48.60 30.07
CA PRO A 535 -46.62 49.24 29.08
C PRO A 535 -45.82 50.29 28.29
N GLU A 536 -46.09 50.40 26.98
CA GLU A 536 -45.32 51.15 25.97
C GLU A 536 -45.12 52.66 26.22
N ASN A 537 -45.65 53.21 27.32
CA ASN A 537 -45.51 54.62 27.72
C ASN A 537 -45.02 54.82 29.16
N SER A 538 -44.49 53.78 29.81
CA SER A 538 -43.94 53.90 31.15
C SER A 538 -42.49 54.38 31.10
N SER A 539 -42.32 55.69 30.93
CA SER A 539 -41.09 56.36 31.35
C SER A 539 -40.99 56.25 32.89
N GLY A 540 -40.24 55.25 33.36
CA GLY A 540 -39.93 55.13 34.79
C GLY A 540 -39.22 56.39 35.30
N PRO A 541 -39.47 56.81 36.55
CA PRO A 541 -38.79 57.99 37.09
C PRO A 541 -37.29 57.71 37.18
N SER A 542 -36.49 58.57 36.56
CA SER A 542 -35.04 58.60 36.78
C SER A 542 -34.77 58.69 38.28
N SER A 543 -33.97 57.75 38.79
CA SER A 543 -33.53 57.71 40.19
C SER A 543 -32.93 59.06 40.59
N THR A 544 -33.70 59.87 41.31
CA THR A 544 -33.20 61.06 41.99
C THR A 544 -32.99 60.67 43.44
N GLY A 545 -31.74 60.74 43.89
CA GLY A 545 -31.32 60.33 45.23
C GLY A 545 -32.11 61.06 46.32
N GLY A 546 -32.78 60.27 47.17
CA GLY A 546 -33.43 60.73 48.38
C GLY A 546 -32.46 60.69 49.56
N SER A 547 -31.95 61.86 49.93
CA SER A 547 -31.22 62.11 51.18
C SER A 547 -32.15 62.00 52.39
N THR A 548 -31.84 61.12 53.35
CA THR A 548 -32.27 61.26 54.76
C THR A 548 -31.17 60.73 55.70
N LEU A 549 -30.92 61.49 56.76
CA LEU A 549 -29.87 61.32 57.76
C LEU A 549 -30.26 60.24 58.81
N GLY A 550 -29.32 59.36 59.17
CA GLY A 550 -29.46 58.41 60.29
C GLY A 550 -28.20 57.57 60.51
N SER A 551 -27.64 57.65 61.72
CA SER A 551 -26.31 57.21 62.15
C SER A 551 -26.01 55.70 62.08
N GLY A 552 -24.84 55.36 61.52
CA GLY A 552 -23.83 54.47 62.09
C GLY A 552 -24.01 52.94 62.02
N VAL A 553 -23.28 52.27 61.11
CA VAL A 553 -22.43 51.07 61.36
C VAL A 553 -21.44 50.93 60.19
N THR A 554 -20.16 50.78 60.51
CA THR A 554 -19.05 50.46 59.60
C THR A 554 -18.98 48.96 59.29
N GLY A 555 -18.86 48.59 58.01
CA GLY A 555 -18.58 47.23 57.52
C GLY A 555 -18.05 47.29 56.07
N PRO A 556 -17.27 46.29 55.60
CA PRO A 556 -16.29 46.47 54.53
C PRO A 556 -16.93 46.70 53.15
N ILE A 557 -16.29 47.58 52.37
CA ILE A 557 -16.55 47.76 50.94
C ILE A 557 -16.04 46.50 50.22
N SER A 558 -16.97 45.67 49.74
CA SER A 558 -16.69 44.67 48.72
C SER A 558 -16.88 45.30 47.35
N ASP A 559 -15.92 45.06 46.46
CA ASP A 559 -15.75 45.58 45.11
C ASP A 559 -17.03 45.49 44.26
N GLY A 560 -17.86 46.54 44.32
CA GLY A 560 -18.97 46.75 43.42
C GLY A 560 -18.48 47.54 42.22
N GLY A 561 -18.31 46.85 41.09
CA GLY A 561 -18.02 47.47 39.80
C GLY A 561 -19.02 48.60 39.52
N GLY A 562 -18.55 49.84 39.66
CA GLY A 562 -19.30 51.02 39.29
C GLY A 562 -19.59 51.06 37.79
N PRO A 563 -20.42 52.02 37.32
CA PRO A 563 -20.95 52.09 35.96
C PRO A 563 -19.91 52.25 34.84
N LEU A 564 -18.61 52.23 35.15
CA LEU A 564 -17.50 52.31 34.21
C LEU A 564 -17.07 50.95 33.63
N SER A 565 -17.61 49.82 34.11
CA SER A 565 -17.30 48.47 33.60
C SER A 565 -18.21 47.99 32.46
N SER A 566 -19.24 48.76 32.10
CA SER A 566 -20.06 48.45 30.92
C SER A 566 -19.30 48.83 29.63
N PRO A 567 -19.05 47.89 28.70
CA PRO A 567 -18.44 48.22 27.40
C PRO A 567 -19.28 49.24 26.63
N VAL A 568 -20.60 49.32 26.88
CA VAL A 568 -21.49 50.32 26.28
C VAL A 568 -21.27 51.72 26.88
N PHE A 569 -20.95 51.83 28.17
CA PHE A 569 -20.67 53.11 28.82
C PHE A 569 -19.30 53.68 28.39
N VAL A 570 -18.28 52.83 28.22
CA VAL A 570 -16.96 53.25 27.71
C VAL A 570 -17.04 53.68 26.23
N ILE A 571 -17.83 52.97 25.41
CA ILE A 571 -18.09 53.36 24.02
C ILE A 571 -18.90 54.66 23.98
N GLY A 572 -19.92 54.81 24.84
CA GLY A 572 -20.76 56.02 24.92
C GLY A 572 -19.96 57.26 25.35
N VAL A 573 -19.11 57.16 26.37
CA VAL A 573 -18.22 58.24 26.80
C VAL A 573 -17.14 58.51 25.75
N GLY A 574 -16.66 57.49 25.04
CA GLY A 574 -15.74 57.64 23.92
C GLY A 574 -16.34 58.42 22.74
N PHE A 575 -17.58 58.12 22.36
CA PHE A 575 -18.31 58.87 21.33
C PHE A 575 -18.67 60.29 21.79
N LEU A 576 -19.00 60.48 23.07
CA LEU A 576 -19.25 61.81 23.64
C LEU A 576 -17.98 62.65 23.66
N ALA A 577 -16.83 62.07 24.00
CA ALA A 577 -15.52 62.73 23.94
C ALA A 577 -15.11 63.04 22.49
N LEU A 578 -15.34 62.14 21.53
CA LEU A 578 -15.13 62.38 20.10
C LEU A 578 -16.04 63.48 19.54
N ALA A 579 -17.30 63.52 19.98
CA ALA A 579 -18.25 64.56 19.61
C ALA A 579 -17.86 65.91 20.22
N LEU A 580 -17.43 65.95 21.48
CA LEU A 580 -16.94 67.17 22.14
C LEU A 580 -15.63 67.67 21.52
N VAL A 581 -14.71 66.77 21.14
CA VAL A 581 -13.49 67.11 20.39
C VAL A 581 -13.82 67.59 18.98
N TYR A 582 -14.76 66.95 18.29
CA TYR A 582 -15.23 67.38 16.97
C TYR A 582 -15.89 68.77 17.03
N VAL A 583 -16.71 69.04 18.06
CA VAL A 583 -17.33 70.35 18.30
C VAL A 583 -16.29 71.41 18.68
N ALA A 584 -15.30 71.06 19.52
CA ALA A 584 -14.19 71.95 19.87
C ALA A 584 -13.31 72.28 18.65
N LEU A 585 -13.05 71.31 17.77
CA LEU A 585 -12.31 71.50 16.52
C LEU A 585 -13.11 72.29 15.47
N ARG A 586 -14.45 72.25 15.52
CA ARG A 586 -15.33 73.05 14.64
C ARG A 586 -15.42 74.52 15.06
N GLN A 587 -15.23 74.83 16.34
CA GLN A 587 -15.29 76.21 16.84
C GLN A 587 -14.01 77.02 16.58
N THR A 588 -12.88 76.37 16.27
CA THR A 588 -11.63 77.09 15.96
C THR A 588 -11.46 77.31 14.46
N HIS A 589 -12.23 78.24 13.88
CA HIS A 589 -11.90 78.81 12.57
C HIS A 589 -10.78 79.87 12.70
N ALA A 590 -9.53 79.42 12.77
CA ALA A 590 -8.37 80.30 12.55
C ALA A 590 -7.16 79.53 11.97
N LYS A 591 -6.96 79.71 10.66
CA LYS A 591 -5.71 79.59 9.88
C LYS A 591 -4.58 78.68 10.45
N ARG A 592 -4.55 77.40 10.04
CA ARG A 592 -3.37 76.74 9.40
C ARG A 592 -3.67 75.27 9.07
N ARG A 593 -3.62 74.98 7.77
CA ARG A 593 -3.98 73.71 7.12
C ARG A 593 -2.77 72.77 7.05
N THR A 594 -2.30 72.17 8.15
CA THR A 594 -1.25 71.10 8.07
C THR A 594 -1.18 70.07 9.22
N VAL A 595 -2.02 70.10 10.26
CA VAL A 595 -1.88 69.14 11.41
C VAL A 595 -3.02 68.13 11.52
N TRP A 596 -3.88 67.99 10.52
CA TRP A 596 -5.09 67.16 10.61
C TRP A 596 -4.88 65.64 10.62
N LEU A 597 -3.72 65.12 10.21
CA LEU A 597 -3.46 63.66 10.23
C LEU A 597 -2.63 63.18 11.43
N GLY A 598 -2.04 64.07 12.22
CA GLY A 598 -1.16 63.68 13.34
C GLY A 598 -1.90 63.45 14.66
N THR A 599 -2.88 64.30 14.98
CA THR A 599 -3.59 64.30 16.26
C THR A 599 -4.72 63.27 16.33
N GLY A 600 -5.40 62.99 15.21
CA GLY A 600 -6.43 61.94 15.15
C GLY A 600 -5.85 60.53 15.35
N GLY A 601 -4.70 60.24 14.70
CA GLY A 601 -4.02 58.96 14.86
C GLY A 601 -3.49 58.72 16.26
N ALA A 602 -2.93 59.75 16.92
CA ALA A 602 -2.44 59.66 18.29
C ALA A 602 -3.59 59.42 19.30
N ALA A 603 -4.76 60.03 19.09
CA ALA A 603 -5.92 59.84 19.95
C ALA A 603 -6.50 58.41 19.83
N VAL A 604 -6.58 57.86 18.61
CA VAL A 604 -7.05 56.48 18.39
C VAL A 604 -6.08 55.46 18.98
N VAL A 605 -4.76 55.68 18.84
CA VAL A 605 -3.75 54.81 19.45
C VAL A 605 -3.76 54.91 20.97
N TYR A 606 -3.97 56.10 21.55
CA TYR A 606 -4.08 56.26 23.00
C TYR A 606 -5.33 55.57 23.56
N VAL A 607 -6.48 55.69 22.89
CA VAL A 607 -7.72 54.99 23.27
C VAL A 607 -7.55 53.48 23.14
N ALA A 608 -6.86 52.98 22.10
CA ALA A 608 -6.58 51.56 21.93
C ALA A 608 -5.63 51.01 23.01
N VAL A 609 -4.60 51.77 23.40
CA VAL A 609 -3.66 51.38 24.47
C VAL A 609 -4.36 51.37 25.84
N VAL A 610 -5.22 52.36 26.13
CA VAL A 610 -6.02 52.39 27.36
C VAL A 610 -7.05 51.25 27.38
N ALA A 611 -7.68 50.93 26.24
CA ALA A 611 -8.60 49.80 26.14
C ALA A 611 -7.91 48.44 26.36
N ILE A 612 -6.68 48.26 25.87
CA ILE A 612 -5.88 47.03 26.07
C ILE A 612 -5.41 46.90 27.53
N MET A 613 -5.12 48.00 28.22
CA MET A 613 -4.75 47.97 29.65
C MET A 613 -5.93 47.70 30.58
N VAL A 614 -7.14 48.18 30.25
CA VAL A 614 -8.32 48.07 31.15
C VAL A 614 -9.10 46.78 30.91
N ALA A 615 -9.09 46.21 29.70
CA ALA A 615 -9.77 44.95 29.39
C ALA A 615 -9.05 44.17 28.26
N PRO A 616 -8.09 43.27 28.58
CA PRO A 616 -7.22 42.63 27.59
C PRO A 616 -7.89 41.70 26.56
N GLY A 617 -9.23 41.54 26.58
CA GLY A 617 -9.97 40.63 25.69
C GLY A 617 -11.04 41.27 24.78
N ALA A 618 -11.36 42.56 24.94
CA ALA A 618 -12.57 43.13 24.33
C ALA A 618 -12.46 43.48 22.83
N LEU A 619 -11.25 43.65 22.29
CA LEU A 619 -11.04 44.15 20.92
C LEU A 619 -10.97 43.06 19.84
N LEU A 620 -11.00 41.77 20.19
CA LEU A 620 -10.80 40.68 19.22
C LEU A 620 -12.07 39.90 18.84
N GLN A 621 -13.25 40.25 19.38
CA GLN A 621 -14.47 39.49 19.11
C GLN A 621 -15.21 39.78 17.78
N PRO A 622 -15.05 40.92 17.05
CA PRO A 622 -15.80 41.10 15.81
C PRO A 622 -15.08 40.65 14.51
N ILE A 623 -13.93 39.96 14.57
CA ILE A 623 -13.26 39.48 13.34
C ILE A 623 -13.05 37.96 13.40
N GLY A 624 -14.03 37.25 12.84
CA GLY A 624 -13.88 36.02 12.04
C GLY A 624 -13.05 34.86 12.60
N GLN A 625 -13.74 33.74 12.87
CA GLN A 625 -13.14 32.41 12.95
C GLN A 625 -12.23 32.16 11.72
N ASN A 626 -10.96 31.78 11.99
CA ASN A 626 -9.92 31.28 11.06
C ASN A 626 -8.57 32.05 10.97
N ILE A 627 -8.07 32.68 12.04
CA ILE A 627 -6.61 32.98 12.14
C ILE A 627 -6.09 32.61 13.54
N GLY A 628 -5.99 31.32 13.80
CA GLY A 628 -5.59 30.78 15.11
C GLY A 628 -4.10 30.83 15.46
N LYS A 629 -3.18 31.30 14.60
CA LYS A 629 -1.73 31.22 14.90
C LYS A 629 -0.82 32.38 14.42
N ILE A 630 -1.36 33.57 14.11
CA ILE A 630 -0.51 34.73 13.68
C ILE A 630 -0.78 36.03 14.47
N ALA A 631 -1.76 36.04 15.39
CA ALA A 631 -2.24 37.26 16.06
C ALA A 631 -1.21 38.06 16.89
N PRO A 632 -0.22 37.48 17.62
CA PRO A 632 0.69 38.28 18.44
C PRO A 632 1.66 39.13 17.60
N ILE A 633 2.05 38.64 16.42
CA ILE A 633 3.10 39.26 15.60
C ILE A 633 2.56 40.49 14.86
N VAL A 634 1.31 40.47 14.40
CA VAL A 634 0.69 41.61 13.70
C VAL A 634 0.41 42.77 14.66
N ALA A 635 -0.05 42.50 15.88
CA ALA A 635 -0.26 43.53 16.90
C ALA A 635 1.07 44.18 17.34
N LEU A 636 2.12 43.38 17.55
CA LEU A 636 3.45 43.88 17.85
C LEU A 636 4.05 44.68 16.68
N ALA A 637 3.84 44.24 15.44
CA ALA A 637 4.29 44.97 14.24
C ALA A 637 3.56 46.32 14.06
N LEU A 638 2.27 46.40 14.40
CA LEU A 638 1.51 47.65 14.35
C LEU A 638 1.92 48.64 15.45
N VAL A 639 2.19 48.13 16.67
CA VAL A 639 2.70 48.96 17.77
C VAL A 639 4.12 49.43 17.49
N ALA A 640 5.01 48.55 17.01
CA ALA A 640 6.37 48.91 16.61
C ALA A 640 6.39 49.87 15.42
N GLY A 641 5.51 49.66 14.42
CA GLY A 641 5.34 50.55 13.28
C GLY A 641 4.81 51.93 13.68
N GLY A 642 3.87 51.99 14.63
CA GLY A 642 3.35 53.23 15.21
C GLY A 642 4.42 54.01 15.99
N LEU A 643 5.20 53.31 16.83
CA LEU A 643 6.32 53.91 17.56
C LEU A 643 7.44 54.38 16.62
N TYR A 644 7.76 53.61 15.57
CA TYR A 644 8.72 53.98 14.54
C TYR A 644 8.27 55.21 13.74
N PHE A 645 6.98 55.30 13.40
CA PHE A 645 6.40 56.45 12.70
C PHE A 645 6.47 57.72 13.54
N VAL A 646 6.16 57.62 14.84
CA VAL A 646 6.30 58.74 15.79
C VAL A 646 7.77 59.14 15.93
N TYR A 647 8.69 58.18 16.06
CA TYR A 647 10.13 58.45 16.13
C TYR A 647 10.65 59.15 14.87
N GLN A 648 10.28 58.69 13.66
CA GLN A 648 10.68 59.33 12.41
C GLN A 648 10.12 60.74 12.25
N LYS A 649 8.87 60.98 12.65
CA LYS A 649 8.21 62.29 12.44
C LYS A 649 8.56 63.35 13.47
N TRP A 650 8.85 62.94 14.71
CA TRP A 650 8.99 63.87 15.83
C TRP A 650 10.40 63.94 16.41
N VAL A 651 11.25 62.92 16.23
CA VAL A 651 12.60 62.91 16.80
C VAL A 651 13.68 63.31 15.79
N LYS A 652 13.52 62.96 14.49
CA LYS A 652 14.47 63.36 13.43
C LYS A 652 13.79 64.27 12.41
N GLY A 653 13.82 65.58 12.67
CA GLY A 653 13.32 66.59 11.73
C GLY A 653 14.09 66.64 10.41
N SER A 654 13.34 66.96 9.34
CA SER A 654 13.78 67.54 8.06
C SER A 654 14.53 66.67 7.04
N GLY A 655 13.78 66.23 6.02
CA GLY A 655 14.13 66.48 4.60
C GLY A 655 15.03 65.47 3.85
N PRO A 656 14.94 65.43 2.51
CA PRO A 656 15.05 64.21 1.71
C PRO A 656 16.37 64.10 0.93
N ARG A 657 16.82 62.88 0.56
CA ARG A 657 17.51 62.61 -0.72
C ARG A 657 17.25 61.18 -1.23
N PRO A 658 17.11 61.00 -2.57
CA PRO A 658 16.82 59.72 -3.20
C PRO A 658 18.10 58.95 -3.52
N ILE A 659 18.10 57.62 -3.38
CA ILE A 659 19.04 56.74 -4.05
C ILE A 659 18.29 55.52 -4.60
N VAL A 660 18.46 55.35 -5.90
CA VAL A 660 18.07 54.24 -6.79
C VAL A 660 19.06 53.09 -6.63
N VAL A 661 18.61 51.83 -6.54
CA VAL A 661 19.25 50.62 -7.14
C VAL A 661 18.14 49.54 -7.29
N ARG A 662 17.62 49.21 -8.48
CA ARG A 662 18.10 48.28 -9.54
C ARG A 662 18.19 46.81 -9.11
N GLY A 663 17.50 45.94 -9.85
CA GLY A 663 17.49 44.49 -9.64
C GLY A 663 18.70 43.76 -10.23
N GLY A 664 18.73 42.45 -9.95
CA GLY A 664 19.56 41.43 -10.60
C GLY A 664 20.71 40.92 -9.72
N LYS A 665 20.55 39.79 -9.04
CA LYS A 665 20.72 38.43 -9.58
C LYS A 665 19.92 37.44 -8.75
#